data_AF-A0A497NLE3-F1
#
_entry.id   AF-A0A497NLE3-F1
#
_cell.length_a   1.000
_cell.length_b   1.000
_cell.length_c   1.000
_cell.angle_alpha   90.00
_cell.angle_beta   90.00
_cell.angle_gamma   90.00
#
_symmetry.space_group_name_H-M   'P 1'
#
loop_
_entity.id
_entity.type
_entity.pdbx_description
1 polymer ?
#
loop_
_entity_poly.entity_id
_entity_poly.type
_entity_poly.pdbx_seq_one_letter_code
_entity_poly.pdbx_strand_id
1 'polypeptide(L)'
;MLGLQLRARPILLFILLSLMATSLAAGLIMLPGSCLSCRCPTCHVEAPLGPERLWTEIDEAADQVPPAPASSSGALLIIAHEDFITQTDALRLLAEWKNGTGMTTYLVSWQRLVSRFHGYDEPERIKRGIAHYYERRHVRYVLLVGDCDMFPVRYIRLDMELRDGGGTYSDFYYSPCDLYYADLFDEEGNFQTWDADGNNIFGELWGMGILRGLGPINHDMLDLVPDVMIGRIPASTVSEVENYVVKVIAYEWCTGHRPSSDYRALVSATDRFSKNAVGSVGDTIGVVEQLRRLGYQVVELYHMDPLPGWAWPGLKPCVNNINRELPRVRFASLIGHGNPSAATTAYPLHGRYAVYWARSKATATGLFGANNTKTLCRSFCPDLTGLIAVGDFDGDGYDDAAFITMNEVRVYLNNYTPRLVDRGVWAYGDFWVYWAYPYYRPMTGDVDGDGDDDLVIFGRSTGSACVLTSDPAAREFDDLICLPNFCLWSRGTFVGDFDGDGMADLGVAEVENENLAIYIALSEGTAFEPKALWLTLGPEAPWHSNVWTILAGEFTGDDREDLAFITYDGKVYVAKSMGPDHYFRSPELRLDRFLSGRDTREARVLVGDMTGDGLSDLVLFLRDARIGIPADPGTKEGTEWGYVYVAASNGQGFEDPMVWNYEFYDSEQERRRYREFCLHDEEPGVGDFDGDGIDDIATFVRIRGDPFDGLSGGYFPVMFVESCLTAKFAPLPPIDGYVGVDGTTYGSKHRFPTRVPVIPRPLQSPETDRNCIAEDFLLFSGKGAVAYIGGVQVLQGGPGIVANYLHRKFYEGYALACAGELPSCLGDVWNYSIHSYLVHYGLGRYDWPRRQAPSDDKGAAAAVHAYHQPLKVALFGDPSLRLNGLENRPPFFRSSHPTSPQDICRVAGCLEVQEGQRVLFDATRYGFCDPDGDRLWYRWDFNGDGEWDTSWSTDPRAWWTYPDDRPEVVMVAVQAMDTHGRCSPKFFQPVQILNVPPTVRYVWAVEVRPDRGRVAISPESPGGPPAVKTVSVMRSPFGMGTVIVRFGASVSDPGEDELTFSWSFGRGAEPEESSERQVEVEFQGPEGGEREREYHVQLTVDDGDGGRATGEIIIRVVVKTLSDVIFERGISGPVVSMITGMAVGSVATYAAMTVARRAGLRAAMERAARGARRT
;
A
#
# COMPACT_ATOMS: atom_id res chain seq x y z
N MET A 1 -19.26 -61.18 -0.84
CA MET A 1 -18.59 -62.07 -1.82
C MET A 1 -17.33 -61.33 -2.27
N LEU A 2 -16.11 -61.84 -2.25
CA LEU A 2 -15.43 -63.08 -1.85
C LEU A 2 -13.93 -62.71 -2.03
N GLY A 3 -12.95 -62.94 -1.17
CA GLY A 3 -12.89 -63.52 0.16
C GLY A 3 -11.48 -63.31 0.74
N LEU A 4 -11.41 -63.18 2.07
CA LEU A 4 -10.24 -63.53 2.88
C LEU A 4 -9.94 -65.04 2.76
N GLN A 5 -8.70 -65.42 3.12
CA GLN A 5 -8.30 -66.56 3.99
C GLN A 5 -6.97 -67.18 3.49
N LEU A 6 -6.08 -67.79 4.28
CA LEU A 6 -5.74 -67.90 5.71
C LEU A 6 -4.47 -68.79 5.73
N ARG A 7 -3.65 -68.62 6.77
CA ARG A 7 -2.92 -69.67 7.53
C ARG A 7 -1.71 -70.44 6.92
N ALA A 8 -0.57 -70.15 7.55
CA ALA A 8 0.10 -71.00 8.57
C ALA A 8 1.21 -72.02 8.20
N ARG A 9 2.34 -71.86 8.94
CA ARG A 9 3.16 -72.88 9.67
C ARG A 9 4.32 -73.60 8.92
N PRO A 10 5.30 -74.27 9.61
CA PRO A 10 6.44 -73.72 10.40
C PRO A 10 7.74 -74.61 10.25
N ILE A 11 8.67 -74.62 11.24
CA ILE A 11 9.78 -75.58 11.58
C ILE A 11 11.21 -75.00 11.37
N LEU A 12 12.23 -75.13 12.24
CA LEU A 12 12.46 -75.45 13.67
C LEU A 12 14.00 -75.43 13.91
N LEU A 13 14.42 -75.37 15.20
CA LEU A 13 15.75 -75.53 15.87
C LEU A 13 16.51 -74.21 16.20
N PHE A 14 16.56 -73.61 17.42
CA PHE A 14 16.78 -74.04 18.84
C PHE A 14 18.21 -74.58 19.11
N ILE A 15 19.10 -73.94 19.92
CA ILE A 15 19.11 -73.95 21.42
C ILE A 15 20.12 -72.96 22.08
N LEU A 16 19.61 -72.23 23.10
CA LEU A 16 20.09 -71.79 24.45
C LEU A 16 21.31 -70.87 24.75
N LEU A 17 20.99 -69.61 25.15
CA LEU A 17 21.10 -68.97 26.49
C LEU A 17 22.37 -69.10 27.37
N SER A 18 23.04 -67.97 27.68
CA SER A 18 23.22 -67.44 29.06
C SER A 18 23.61 -65.94 29.13
N LEU A 19 22.78 -65.16 29.83
CA LEU A 19 22.88 -63.84 30.47
C LEU A 19 24.24 -63.08 30.58
N MET A 20 24.31 -61.82 30.11
CA MET A 20 24.26 -60.57 30.93
C MET A 20 24.74 -59.32 30.17
N ALA A 21 23.96 -58.24 30.32
CA ALA A 21 24.32 -56.81 30.38
C ALA A 21 25.01 -56.07 29.21
N THR A 22 24.24 -55.08 28.72
CA THR A 22 24.62 -53.77 28.15
C THR A 22 25.36 -53.69 26.80
N SER A 23 24.61 -53.15 25.85
CA SER A 23 24.95 -52.66 24.51
C SER A 23 25.94 -51.50 24.51
N LEU A 24 26.95 -51.53 23.63
CA LEU A 24 27.35 -50.42 22.74
C LEU A 24 28.56 -50.84 21.88
N ALA A 25 28.33 -51.03 20.58
CA ALA A 25 29.32 -51.08 19.50
C ALA A 25 28.55 -50.71 18.20
N ALA A 26 29.07 -49.99 17.22
CA ALA A 26 30.43 -49.76 16.74
C ALA A 26 30.50 -48.37 16.05
N GLY A 27 31.65 -47.78 15.69
CA GLY A 27 33.05 -48.21 15.65
C GLY A 27 33.98 -46.98 15.50
N LEU A 28 35.23 -47.04 16.00
CA LEU A 28 36.48 -47.30 15.25
C LEU A 28 36.89 -46.11 14.35
N ILE A 29 38.05 -45.45 14.48
CA ILE A 29 39.44 -45.92 14.68
C ILE A 29 40.30 -44.86 15.41
N MET A 30 41.29 -45.30 16.21
CA MET A 30 42.25 -44.50 16.97
C MET A 30 43.71 -44.99 16.79
N LEU A 31 44.67 -44.05 16.83
CA LEU A 31 46.05 -44.12 17.40
C LEU A 31 47.25 -44.77 16.60
N PRO A 32 48.55 -44.61 17.00
CA PRO A 32 49.41 -43.39 16.92
C PRO A 32 50.97 -43.67 16.75
N GLY A 33 51.81 -42.62 16.84
CA GLY A 33 53.26 -42.66 17.24
C GLY A 33 54.25 -42.26 16.13
N SER A 34 55.38 -41.57 16.34
CA SER A 34 56.12 -41.12 17.54
C SER A 34 57.34 -40.23 17.15
N CYS A 35 57.94 -39.56 18.15
CA CYS A 35 59.35 -39.10 18.28
C CYS A 35 59.78 -37.62 18.08
N LEU A 36 59.94 -36.93 19.23
CA LEU A 36 61.18 -36.39 19.84
C LEU A 36 61.98 -35.17 19.26
N SER A 37 61.99 -34.11 20.10
CA SER A 37 63.14 -33.32 20.62
C SER A 37 63.60 -32.02 19.93
N CYS A 38 63.49 -30.87 20.63
CA CYS A 38 64.61 -30.07 21.18
C CYS A 38 64.15 -28.73 21.82
N ARG A 39 64.97 -28.20 22.73
CA ARG A 39 64.70 -27.23 23.83
C ARG A 39 64.96 -25.76 23.47
N CYS A 40 64.22 -24.80 24.07
CA CYS A 40 64.75 -23.55 24.67
C CYS A 40 63.65 -22.76 25.43
N PRO A 41 63.93 -22.02 26.55
CA PRO A 41 62.93 -21.60 27.53
C PRO A 41 62.71 -20.07 27.60
N THR A 42 61.63 -19.56 26.98
CA THR A 42 61.02 -18.23 27.29
C THR A 42 59.56 -18.16 26.85
N CYS A 43 58.76 -19.20 27.13
CA CYS A 43 57.31 -19.18 26.89
C CYS A 43 56.61 -19.91 28.05
N HIS A 44 55.93 -19.16 28.92
CA HIS A 44 54.96 -19.74 29.85
C HIS A 44 53.60 -19.77 29.13
N VAL A 45 53.23 -20.94 28.62
CA VAL A 45 51.88 -21.25 28.16
C VAL A 45 51.30 -22.25 29.17
N GLU A 46 50.24 -21.85 29.88
CA GLU A 46 49.42 -22.79 30.65
C GLU A 46 48.47 -23.55 29.70
N ALA A 47 48.20 -24.81 30.03
CA ALA A 47 47.33 -25.73 29.29
C ALA A 47 45.87 -25.23 29.23
N PRO A 48 45.03 -25.74 28.30
CA PRO A 48 43.76 -25.12 27.96
C PRO A 48 42.74 -25.26 29.09
N LEU A 49 42.37 -24.12 29.66
CA LEU A 49 41.20 -23.96 30.51
C LEU A 49 39.94 -24.09 29.64
N GLY A 50 38.91 -24.72 30.19
CA GLY A 50 37.71 -25.16 29.47
C GLY A 50 36.85 -24.04 28.85
N PRO A 51 35.76 -24.40 28.16
CA PRO A 51 34.96 -23.52 27.31
C PRO A 51 34.28 -22.35 28.05
N GLU A 52 34.31 -22.31 29.38
CA GLU A 52 33.56 -21.33 30.17
C GLU A 52 34.21 -19.94 30.28
N ARG A 53 35.48 -19.77 29.89
CA ARG A 53 36.16 -18.45 29.92
C ARG A 53 36.24 -17.72 28.58
N LEU A 54 35.87 -18.35 27.47
CA LEU A 54 35.75 -17.65 26.19
C LEU A 54 34.43 -16.85 26.05
N TRP A 55 33.48 -17.06 26.97
CA TRP A 55 32.18 -16.39 26.96
C TRP A 55 32.10 -15.16 27.87
N THR A 56 33.14 -14.90 28.67
CA THR A 56 33.17 -13.74 29.58
C THR A 56 33.84 -12.51 28.96
N GLU A 57 34.76 -12.69 28.00
CA GLU A 57 35.38 -11.57 27.27
C GLU A 57 34.56 -11.11 26.04
N ILE A 58 33.53 -11.88 25.65
CA ILE A 58 32.62 -11.54 24.54
C ILE A 58 31.34 -10.85 25.03
N ASP A 59 31.00 -10.96 26.32
CA ASP A 59 29.89 -10.21 26.93
C ASP A 59 30.12 -8.68 26.83
N GLU A 60 31.37 -8.20 26.75
CA GLU A 60 31.69 -6.77 26.61
C GLU A 60 31.44 -6.20 25.19
N ALA A 61 31.37 -7.03 24.15
CA ALA A 61 31.17 -6.56 22.78
C ALA A 61 29.68 -6.39 22.40
N ALA A 62 28.76 -6.98 23.17
CA ALA A 62 27.31 -6.84 22.96
C ALA A 62 26.70 -5.62 23.68
N ASP A 63 27.48 -4.92 24.51
CA ASP A 63 27.11 -3.75 25.30
C ASP A 63 27.54 -2.43 24.62
N GLN A 64 27.33 -2.26 23.31
CA GLN A 64 27.76 -1.03 22.59
C GLN A 64 26.92 0.23 22.88
N VAL A 65 25.91 0.16 23.75
CA VAL A 65 25.27 1.34 24.33
C VAL A 65 25.39 1.25 25.86
N PRO A 66 26.13 2.15 26.53
CA PRO A 66 26.30 2.08 27.98
C PRO A 66 24.94 2.25 28.68
N PRO A 67 24.61 1.41 29.68
CA PRO A 67 23.37 1.55 30.44
C PRO A 67 23.39 2.88 31.22
N ALA A 68 22.30 3.64 31.09
CA ALA A 68 22.01 4.77 31.97
C ALA A 68 21.87 4.28 33.42
N PRO A 69 22.14 5.11 34.45
CA PRO A 69 21.91 4.74 35.84
C PRO A 69 20.45 4.30 36.03
N ALA A 70 20.27 3.15 36.69
CA ALA A 70 19.00 2.46 36.85
C ALA A 70 17.86 3.42 37.22
N SER A 71 16.95 3.66 36.27
CA SER A 71 15.67 4.27 36.57
C SER A 71 14.78 3.26 37.27
N SER A 72 13.89 3.74 38.14
CA SER A 72 12.90 2.91 38.84
C SER A 72 11.82 2.33 37.91
N SER A 73 11.90 2.62 36.61
CA SER A 73 11.05 2.09 35.53
C SER A 73 11.83 1.00 34.77
N GLY A 74 11.27 -0.19 34.61
CA GLY A 74 11.96 -1.34 33.99
C GLY A 74 12.47 -1.09 32.57
N ALA A 75 13.37 -1.95 32.09
CA ALA A 75 14.04 -1.80 30.79
C ALA A 75 13.20 -2.33 29.60
N LEU A 76 13.49 -1.80 28.40
CA LEU A 76 12.97 -2.25 27.11
C LEU A 76 13.94 -3.25 26.45
N LEU A 77 13.40 -4.34 25.90
CA LEU A 77 14.09 -5.26 25.01
C LEU A 77 13.44 -5.21 23.63
N ILE A 78 14.18 -4.76 22.62
CA ILE A 78 13.79 -4.82 21.21
C ILE A 78 14.36 -6.10 20.62
N ILE A 79 13.48 -6.97 20.11
CA ILE A 79 13.83 -8.22 19.44
C ILE A 79 13.40 -8.11 18.00
N ALA A 80 14.33 -8.21 17.05
CA ALA A 80 14.04 -8.05 15.63
C ALA A 80 14.64 -9.16 14.76
N HIS A 81 14.22 -9.27 13.50
CA HIS A 81 14.97 -10.03 12.51
C HIS A 81 16.35 -9.38 12.28
N GLU A 82 17.41 -10.16 12.00
CA GLU A 82 18.76 -9.63 11.77
C GLU A 82 18.83 -8.58 10.65
N ASP A 83 18.00 -8.72 9.62
CA ASP A 83 17.92 -7.74 8.52
C ASP A 83 17.51 -6.35 9.00
N PHE A 84 16.55 -6.25 9.93
CA PHE A 84 16.11 -4.95 10.49
C PHE A 84 17.13 -4.30 11.42
N ILE A 85 18.18 -5.03 11.80
CA ILE A 85 19.29 -4.52 12.61
C ILE A 85 20.50 -4.19 11.73
N THR A 86 20.71 -4.94 10.64
CA THR A 86 21.92 -4.85 9.83
C THR A 86 21.77 -4.00 8.57
N GLN A 87 20.55 -3.83 8.06
CA GLN A 87 20.27 -3.11 6.82
C GLN A 87 19.79 -1.66 7.05
N THR A 88 19.45 -1.29 8.28
CA THR A 88 19.05 0.06 8.68
C THR A 88 19.43 0.32 10.14
N ASP A 89 19.55 1.59 10.49
CA ASP A 89 19.81 2.03 11.86
C ASP A 89 18.54 2.41 12.60
N ALA A 90 17.36 2.29 12.00
CA ALA A 90 16.10 2.71 12.61
C ALA A 90 15.92 2.19 14.05
N LEU A 91 16.10 0.89 14.27
CA LEU A 91 15.97 0.30 15.62
C LEU A 91 17.09 0.72 16.57
N ARG A 92 18.28 0.99 16.05
CA ARG A 92 19.39 1.53 16.83
C ARG A 92 19.08 2.97 17.27
N LEU A 93 18.58 3.80 16.36
CA LEU A 93 18.12 5.16 16.65
C LEU A 93 17.01 5.16 17.70
N LEU A 94 16.04 4.24 17.60
CA LEU A 94 15.01 4.10 18.62
C LEU A 94 15.61 3.71 19.98
N ALA A 95 16.53 2.74 20.03
CA ALA A 95 17.19 2.33 21.26
C ALA A 95 18.02 3.47 21.88
N GLU A 96 18.76 4.22 21.08
CA GLU A 96 19.53 5.38 21.52
C GLU A 96 18.62 6.51 22.01
N TRP A 97 17.51 6.78 21.32
CA TRP A 97 16.47 7.72 21.77
C TRP A 97 15.90 7.33 23.13
N LYS A 98 15.55 6.06 23.32
CA LYS A 98 15.00 5.55 24.58
C LYS A 98 16.03 5.65 25.71
N ASN A 99 17.26 5.23 25.47
CA ASN A 99 18.36 5.35 26.42
C ASN A 99 18.63 6.82 26.80
N GLY A 100 18.70 7.72 25.82
CA GLY A 100 18.90 9.17 26.02
C GLY A 100 17.77 9.86 26.77
N THR A 101 16.60 9.22 26.84
CA THR A 101 15.40 9.71 27.55
C THR A 101 15.10 8.92 28.83
N GLY A 102 16.04 8.07 29.30
CA GLY A 102 15.96 7.39 30.59
C GLY A 102 15.28 6.01 30.59
N MET A 103 15.01 5.43 29.42
CA MET A 103 14.50 4.05 29.25
C MET A 103 15.65 3.15 28.79
N THR A 104 16.22 2.37 29.71
CA THR A 104 17.31 1.44 29.36
C THR A 104 16.80 0.46 28.29
N THR A 105 17.48 0.40 27.15
CA THR A 105 17.02 -0.36 25.99
C THR A 105 18.12 -1.28 25.45
N TYR A 106 17.76 -2.55 25.26
CA TYR A 106 18.59 -3.57 24.64
C TYR A 106 18.02 -3.92 23.25
N LEU A 107 18.89 -4.03 22.24
CA LEU A 107 18.53 -4.46 20.89
C LEU A 107 19.20 -5.80 20.59
N VAL A 108 18.42 -6.80 20.19
CA VAL A 108 18.92 -8.16 19.90
C VAL A 108 18.18 -8.78 18.72
N SER A 109 18.86 -9.61 17.92
CA SER A 109 18.16 -10.41 16.92
C SER A 109 17.50 -11.64 17.54
N TRP A 110 16.34 -12.05 17.05
CA TRP A 110 15.73 -13.29 17.50
C TRP A 110 16.59 -14.51 17.11
N GLN A 111 17.29 -14.46 15.98
CA GLN A 111 18.24 -15.50 15.54
C GLN A 111 19.36 -15.72 16.57
N ARG A 112 19.87 -14.64 17.16
CA ARG A 112 20.86 -14.73 18.24
C ARG A 112 20.27 -15.37 19.49
N LEU A 113 19.06 -15.02 19.89
CA LEU A 113 18.38 -15.66 21.02
C LEU A 113 18.17 -17.15 20.76
N VAL A 114 17.65 -17.51 19.58
CA VAL A 114 17.50 -18.89 19.15
C VAL A 114 18.86 -19.59 19.28
N SER A 115 19.95 -19.08 18.69
CA SER A 115 21.27 -19.72 18.79
C SER A 115 21.78 -19.97 20.22
N ARG A 116 21.42 -19.10 21.19
CA ARG A 116 21.92 -19.11 22.57
C ARG A 116 21.08 -19.94 23.53
N PHE A 117 19.77 -19.98 23.34
CA PHE A 117 18.85 -20.65 24.25
C PHE A 117 18.35 -21.97 23.65
N HIS A 118 18.18 -22.98 24.51
CA HIS A 118 17.62 -24.28 24.14
C HIS A 118 16.12 -24.32 24.43
N GLY A 119 15.34 -24.96 23.57
CA GLY A 119 13.89 -25.11 23.64
C GLY A 119 13.43 -25.99 22.48
N TYR A 120 12.13 -26.34 22.45
CA TYR A 120 11.57 -27.19 21.41
C TYR A 120 11.69 -26.57 20.01
N ASP A 121 11.27 -25.31 19.87
CA ASP A 121 11.27 -24.55 18.62
C ASP A 121 11.71 -23.09 18.83
N GLU A 122 11.69 -22.29 17.76
CA GLU A 122 12.15 -20.91 17.78
C GLU A 122 11.39 -20.02 18.78
N PRO A 123 10.04 -20.02 18.85
CA PRO A 123 9.33 -19.21 19.84
C PRO A 123 9.69 -19.56 21.29
N GLU A 124 9.85 -20.83 21.65
CA GLU A 124 10.23 -21.17 23.04
C GLU A 124 11.65 -20.66 23.37
N ARG A 125 12.59 -20.75 22.42
CA ARG A 125 13.96 -20.25 22.60
C ARG A 125 13.99 -18.73 22.74
N ILE A 126 13.16 -18.02 21.97
CA ILE A 126 12.97 -16.56 22.11
C ILE A 126 12.40 -16.23 23.49
N LYS A 127 11.34 -16.94 23.93
CA LYS A 127 10.69 -16.74 25.23
C LYS A 127 11.65 -16.98 26.40
N ARG A 128 12.50 -18.00 26.32
CA ARG A 128 13.58 -18.24 27.30
C ARG A 128 14.63 -17.12 27.30
N GLY A 129 14.92 -16.56 26.13
CA GLY A 129 15.72 -15.35 26.01
C GLY A 129 15.09 -14.16 26.75
N ILE A 130 13.79 -13.93 26.56
CA ILE A 130 13.05 -12.88 27.27
C ILE A 130 13.12 -13.12 28.80
N ALA A 131 12.88 -14.34 29.27
CA ALA A 131 12.99 -14.69 30.69
C ALA A 131 14.38 -14.39 31.27
N HIS A 132 15.45 -14.69 30.52
CA HIS A 132 16.81 -14.34 30.92
C HIS A 132 17.00 -12.81 31.11
N TYR A 133 16.51 -12.00 30.17
CA TYR A 133 16.58 -10.54 30.27
C TYR A 133 15.70 -9.97 31.39
N TYR A 134 14.53 -10.57 31.64
CA TYR A 134 13.65 -10.23 32.74
C TYR A 134 14.37 -10.41 34.09
N GLU A 135 15.01 -11.56 34.30
CA GLU A 135 15.70 -11.90 35.55
C GLU A 135 17.01 -11.14 35.75
N ARG A 136 17.79 -10.94 34.67
CA ARG A 136 19.17 -10.45 34.76
C ARG A 136 19.35 -8.97 34.43
N ARG A 137 18.46 -8.39 33.64
CA ARG A 137 18.58 -7.03 33.09
C ARG A 137 17.38 -6.15 33.42
N HIS A 138 16.49 -6.61 34.31
CA HIS A 138 15.28 -5.90 34.73
C HIS A 138 14.38 -5.47 33.58
N VAL A 139 14.34 -6.26 32.50
CA VAL A 139 13.43 -6.02 31.38
C VAL A 139 11.98 -6.17 31.85
N ARG A 140 11.15 -5.21 31.47
CA ARG A 140 9.70 -5.17 31.73
C ARG A 140 8.89 -4.89 30.48
N TYR A 141 9.51 -4.30 29.45
CA TYR A 141 8.88 -4.04 28.15
C TYR A 141 9.62 -4.83 27.07
N VAL A 142 8.88 -5.46 26.15
CA VAL A 142 9.44 -6.24 25.04
C VAL A 142 8.77 -5.83 23.73
N LEU A 143 9.55 -5.31 22.79
CA LEU A 143 9.10 -4.97 21.45
C LEU A 143 9.56 -6.03 20.45
N LEU A 144 8.61 -6.74 19.85
CA LEU A 144 8.85 -7.70 18.77
C LEU A 144 8.79 -6.95 17.43
N VAL A 145 9.82 -7.06 16.60
CA VAL A 145 9.89 -6.38 15.30
C VAL A 145 10.01 -7.39 14.17
N GLY A 146 8.91 -7.57 13.46
CA GLY A 146 8.76 -8.41 12.28
C GLY A 146 7.35 -8.98 12.18
N ASP A 147 6.86 -9.13 10.95
CA ASP A 147 5.60 -9.82 10.66
C ASP A 147 5.77 -11.36 10.69
N CYS A 148 4.74 -12.14 10.37
CA CYS A 148 4.75 -13.60 10.46
C CYS A 148 5.76 -14.30 9.54
N ASP A 149 6.25 -13.61 8.51
CA ASP A 149 7.33 -14.04 7.63
C ASP A 149 8.73 -13.70 8.17
N MET A 150 8.84 -12.66 9.01
CA MET A 150 10.11 -12.13 9.54
C MET A 150 10.35 -12.44 11.03
N PHE A 151 9.32 -12.80 11.80
CA PHE A 151 9.42 -13.07 13.22
C PHE A 151 8.59 -14.30 13.63
N PRO A 152 9.17 -15.29 14.35
CA PRO A 152 8.46 -16.50 14.73
C PRO A 152 7.16 -16.25 15.51
N VAL A 153 6.06 -16.84 15.06
CA VAL A 153 4.72 -16.74 15.64
C VAL A 153 4.43 -17.98 16.47
N ARG A 154 3.81 -17.80 17.65
CA ARG A 154 3.22 -18.91 18.40
C ARG A 154 1.74 -19.04 18.03
N TYR A 155 1.34 -20.24 17.63
CA TYR A 155 -0.06 -20.61 17.39
C TYR A 155 -0.64 -21.39 18.57
N ILE A 156 -1.79 -20.96 19.05
CA ILE A 156 -2.63 -21.72 19.98
C ILE A 156 -3.61 -22.61 19.23
N ARG A 157 -3.99 -23.76 19.80
CA ARG A 157 -4.95 -24.68 19.19
C ARG A 157 -6.31 -24.64 19.89
N LEU A 158 -7.36 -24.57 19.07
CA LEU A 158 -8.75 -24.61 19.50
C LEU A 158 -9.48 -25.80 18.90
N ASP A 159 -10.22 -26.52 19.75
CA ASP A 159 -11.22 -27.52 19.34
C ASP A 159 -12.48 -26.80 18.82
N MET A 160 -12.42 -26.29 17.60
CA MET A 160 -13.53 -25.60 16.95
C MET A 160 -13.84 -26.28 15.62
N GLU A 161 -15.02 -26.90 15.52
CA GLU A 161 -15.49 -27.49 14.28
C GLU A 161 -15.77 -26.42 13.22
N LEU A 162 -14.95 -26.39 12.18
CA LEU A 162 -15.12 -25.54 11.02
C LEU A 162 -15.94 -26.26 9.95
N ARG A 163 -17.04 -25.62 9.54
CA ARG A 163 -18.03 -26.19 8.62
C ARG A 163 -18.16 -25.34 7.36
N ASP A 164 -18.44 -25.99 6.24
CA ASP A 164 -18.83 -25.37 4.97
C ASP A 164 -20.15 -25.98 4.45
N GLY A 165 -20.63 -25.54 3.28
CA GLY A 165 -21.84 -26.06 2.64
C GLY A 165 -21.83 -27.58 2.34
N GLY A 166 -20.69 -28.26 2.52
CA GLY A 166 -20.51 -29.71 2.41
C GLY A 166 -20.14 -30.42 3.71
N GLY A 167 -20.27 -29.78 4.89
CA GLY A 167 -20.05 -30.37 6.21
C GLY A 167 -18.81 -29.87 6.96
N THR A 168 -18.45 -30.53 8.07
CA THR A 168 -17.23 -30.22 8.83
C THR A 168 -15.99 -30.56 8.01
N TYR A 169 -15.15 -29.56 7.72
CA TYR A 169 -13.88 -29.73 7.00
C TYR A 169 -12.65 -29.73 7.92
N SER A 170 -12.78 -29.20 9.14
CA SER A 170 -11.76 -29.28 10.19
C SER A 170 -12.41 -29.38 11.57
N ASP A 171 -11.86 -30.20 12.45
CA ASP A 171 -12.26 -30.28 13.86
C ASP A 171 -11.46 -29.28 14.74
N PHE A 172 -10.37 -28.71 14.21
CA PHE A 172 -9.51 -27.78 14.94
C PHE A 172 -9.19 -26.50 14.16
N TYR A 173 -8.81 -25.48 14.91
CA TYR A 173 -8.48 -24.14 14.45
C TYR A 173 -7.23 -23.64 15.18
N TYR A 174 -6.34 -22.93 14.48
CA TYR A 174 -5.14 -22.32 15.05
C TYR A 174 -5.24 -20.79 14.99
N SER A 175 -4.85 -20.12 16.08
CA SER A 175 -4.77 -18.65 16.18
C SER A 175 -3.38 -18.23 16.60
N PRO A 176 -2.77 -17.20 15.99
CA PRO A 176 -1.52 -16.64 16.47
C PRO A 176 -1.76 -15.87 17.78
N CYS A 177 -0.76 -15.85 18.67
CA CYS A 177 -0.89 -15.27 20.01
C CYS A 177 0.45 -14.75 20.56
N ASP A 178 0.59 -13.43 20.68
CA ASP A 178 1.79 -12.81 21.27
C ASP A 178 1.79 -12.82 22.81
N LEU A 179 0.64 -13.05 23.46
CA LEU A 179 0.58 -13.23 24.92
C LEU A 179 1.51 -14.37 25.38
N TYR A 180 1.79 -15.34 24.50
CA TYR A 180 2.79 -16.39 24.71
C TYR A 180 4.15 -15.86 25.15
N TYR A 181 4.62 -14.77 24.56
CA TYR A 181 5.93 -14.20 24.85
C TYR A 181 5.93 -13.34 26.13
N ALA A 182 4.74 -13.00 26.65
CA ALA A 182 4.55 -12.17 27.83
C ALA A 182 4.35 -12.98 29.13
N ASP A 183 3.65 -14.11 29.06
CA ASP A 183 3.43 -15.04 30.18
C ASP A 183 4.66 -15.95 30.34
N LEU A 184 5.66 -15.55 31.13
CA LEU A 184 6.97 -16.23 31.23
C LEU A 184 6.97 -17.32 32.29
N PHE A 185 6.28 -17.09 33.41
CA PHE A 185 6.31 -17.94 34.59
C PHE A 185 4.91 -18.24 35.11
N ASP A 186 4.71 -19.44 35.63
CA ASP A 186 3.51 -19.80 36.39
C ASP A 186 3.49 -19.13 37.78
N GLU A 187 2.37 -19.27 38.51
CA GLU A 187 2.23 -18.74 39.88
C GLU A 187 3.29 -19.28 40.86
N GLU A 188 3.86 -20.45 40.61
CA GLU A 188 4.94 -21.05 41.40
C GLU A 188 6.33 -20.51 41.02
N GLY A 189 6.42 -19.69 39.97
CA GLY A 189 7.66 -19.12 39.44
C GLY A 189 8.44 -20.07 38.52
N ASN A 190 7.84 -21.17 38.05
CA ASN A 190 8.46 -22.04 37.05
C ASN A 190 8.22 -21.49 35.64
N PHE A 191 9.14 -21.77 34.71
CA PHE A 191 9.01 -21.34 33.33
C PHE A 191 7.81 -21.99 32.63
N GLN A 192 6.94 -21.18 32.06
CA GLN A 192 5.66 -21.58 31.47
C GLN A 192 5.81 -21.88 29.97
N THR A 193 5.75 -23.15 29.57
CA THR A 193 5.99 -23.60 28.18
C THR A 193 4.77 -23.44 27.27
N TRP A 194 3.57 -23.33 27.85
CA TRP A 194 2.26 -23.48 27.18
C TRP A 194 2.02 -24.86 26.57
N ASP A 195 2.77 -25.87 26.98
CA ASP A 195 2.61 -27.27 26.57
C ASP A 195 2.80 -28.13 27.81
N ALA A 196 1.71 -28.32 28.57
CA ALA A 196 1.77 -28.95 29.89
C ALA A 196 1.80 -30.48 29.80
N ASP A 197 1.27 -31.05 28.71
CA ASP A 197 1.25 -32.50 28.49
C ASP A 197 2.40 -33.00 27.59
N GLY A 198 3.21 -32.09 27.04
CA GLY A 198 4.42 -32.39 26.26
C GLY A 198 4.11 -32.92 24.87
N ASN A 199 2.95 -32.58 24.31
CA ASN A 199 2.48 -33.07 23.01
C ASN A 199 2.92 -32.17 21.83
N ASN A 200 3.61 -31.05 22.11
CA ASN A 200 4.05 -30.03 21.15
C ASN A 200 2.91 -29.28 20.45
N ILE A 201 1.77 -29.20 21.10
CA ILE A 201 0.64 -28.35 20.75
C ILE A 201 0.50 -27.37 21.90
N PHE A 202 0.40 -26.10 21.57
CA PHE A 202 0.52 -25.04 22.56
C PHE A 202 -0.83 -24.38 22.83
N GLY A 203 -1.08 -24.02 24.08
CA GLY A 203 -2.27 -23.28 24.51
C GLY A 203 -3.59 -23.92 24.07
N GLU A 204 -3.73 -25.23 24.27
CA GLU A 204 -4.87 -26.02 23.88
C GLU A 204 -6.15 -25.61 24.63
N LEU A 205 -7.16 -25.23 23.84
CA LEU A 205 -8.48 -24.84 24.32
C LEU A 205 -9.54 -25.86 23.92
N TRP A 206 -10.16 -26.51 24.91
CA TRP A 206 -11.15 -27.56 24.72
C TRP A 206 -12.57 -27.09 25.03
N GLY A 207 -13.58 -27.76 24.45
CA GLY A 207 -14.98 -27.58 24.83
C GLY A 207 -15.87 -26.88 23.80
N MET A 208 -15.29 -26.39 22.70
CA MET A 208 -16.01 -25.74 21.60
C MET A 208 -16.56 -26.74 20.57
N GLY A 209 -15.94 -27.91 20.43
CA GLY A 209 -16.25 -28.89 19.39
C GLY A 209 -16.28 -30.32 19.92
N ILE A 210 -15.46 -31.18 19.32
CA ILE A 210 -15.47 -32.62 19.53
C ILE A 210 -14.91 -33.05 20.90
N LEU A 211 -14.18 -32.18 21.60
CA LEU A 211 -13.57 -32.45 22.91
C LEU A 211 -14.46 -32.00 24.08
N ARG A 212 -15.72 -31.64 23.82
CA ARG A 212 -16.63 -31.20 24.88
C ARG A 212 -16.86 -32.27 25.95
N GLY A 213 -16.67 -31.86 27.20
CA GLY A 213 -16.84 -32.73 28.38
C GLY A 213 -15.73 -33.78 28.54
N LEU A 214 -14.69 -33.76 27.70
CA LEU A 214 -13.56 -34.70 27.81
C LEU A 214 -12.44 -34.19 28.73
N GLY A 215 -12.41 -32.89 29.03
CA GLY A 215 -11.41 -32.28 29.90
C GLY A 215 -11.70 -30.82 30.24
N PRO A 216 -10.78 -30.14 30.93
CA PRO A 216 -10.89 -28.71 31.23
C PRO A 216 -10.80 -27.86 29.96
N ILE A 217 -11.38 -26.64 30.01
CA ILE A 217 -11.27 -25.68 28.90
C ILE A 217 -9.81 -25.28 28.65
N ASN A 218 -9.06 -25.02 29.72
CA ASN A 218 -7.64 -24.68 29.69
C ASN A 218 -6.83 -25.97 29.90
N HIS A 219 -6.50 -26.65 28.80
CA HIS A 219 -5.84 -27.95 28.85
C HIS A 219 -4.36 -27.83 29.27
N ASP A 220 -3.68 -26.79 28.80
CA ASP A 220 -2.26 -26.51 29.14
C ASP A 220 -2.05 -25.77 30.46
N MET A 221 -3.11 -25.58 31.25
CA MET A 221 -3.05 -24.97 32.59
C MET A 221 -2.41 -23.58 32.63
N LEU A 222 -2.63 -22.74 31.60
CA LEU A 222 -2.10 -21.38 31.55
C LEU A 222 -2.77 -20.47 32.59
N ASP A 223 -1.99 -19.61 33.24
CA ASP A 223 -2.52 -18.55 34.12
C ASP A 223 -2.81 -17.23 33.39
N LEU A 224 -2.33 -17.08 32.14
CA LEU A 224 -2.56 -15.92 31.28
C LEU A 224 -2.02 -14.58 31.83
N VAL A 225 -1.25 -14.57 32.91
CA VAL A 225 -0.77 -13.34 33.55
C VAL A 225 0.51 -12.87 32.84
N PRO A 226 0.54 -11.66 32.23
CA PRO A 226 1.77 -11.13 31.65
C PRO A 226 2.83 -10.81 32.72
N ASP A 227 4.04 -11.34 32.58
CA ASP A 227 5.22 -10.95 33.37
C ASP A 227 5.95 -9.74 32.78
N VAL A 228 5.87 -9.60 31.45
CA VAL A 228 6.40 -8.48 30.69
C VAL A 228 5.33 -7.91 29.77
N MET A 229 5.40 -6.60 29.54
CA MET A 229 4.54 -5.89 28.62
C MET A 229 5.05 -6.08 27.20
N ILE A 230 4.24 -6.68 26.33
CA ILE A 230 4.64 -7.00 24.96
C ILE A 230 3.92 -6.13 23.95
N GLY A 231 4.64 -5.70 22.92
CA GLY A 231 4.07 -5.11 21.72
C GLY A 231 4.79 -5.60 20.48
N ARG A 232 4.11 -5.57 19.33
CA ARG A 232 4.66 -6.01 18.03
C ARG A 232 4.63 -4.91 16.98
N ILE A 233 5.68 -4.84 16.15
CA ILE A 233 5.70 -4.12 14.87
C ILE A 233 5.66 -5.18 13.77
N PRO A 234 4.50 -5.44 13.14
CA PRO A 234 4.36 -6.48 12.10
C PRO A 234 4.93 -5.99 10.76
N ALA A 235 6.23 -5.73 10.71
CA ALA A 235 6.92 -5.24 9.51
C ALA A 235 7.56 -6.39 8.71
N SER A 236 7.38 -6.39 7.41
CA SER A 236 8.00 -7.36 6.49
C SER A 236 9.21 -6.73 5.77
N THR A 237 9.35 -5.40 5.82
CA THR A 237 10.42 -4.65 5.14
C THR A 237 11.15 -3.65 6.04
N VAL A 238 12.39 -3.32 5.66
CA VAL A 238 13.22 -2.30 6.32
C VAL A 238 12.54 -0.93 6.36
N SER A 239 11.94 -0.49 5.25
CA SER A 239 11.28 0.81 5.16
C SER A 239 10.06 0.94 6.07
N GLU A 240 9.34 -0.16 6.33
CA GLU A 240 8.22 -0.17 7.28
C GLU A 240 8.70 0.06 8.71
N VAL A 241 9.84 -0.53 9.09
CA VAL A 241 10.48 -0.30 10.39
C VAL A 241 10.95 1.15 10.53
N GLU A 242 11.59 1.71 9.49
CA GLU A 242 12.02 3.12 9.45
C GLU A 242 10.84 4.08 9.65
N ASN A 243 9.76 3.88 8.89
CA ASN A 243 8.53 4.67 9.01
C ASN A 243 7.95 4.61 10.42
N TYR A 244 7.88 3.42 11.02
CA TYR A 244 7.36 3.25 12.38
C TYR A 244 8.21 4.00 13.42
N VAL A 245 9.53 3.84 13.37
CA VAL A 245 10.45 4.47 14.34
C VAL A 245 10.33 5.99 14.32
N VAL A 246 10.27 6.60 13.13
CA VAL A 246 10.11 8.05 12.97
C VAL A 246 8.82 8.53 13.66
N LYS A 247 7.71 7.78 13.50
CA LYS A 247 6.43 8.12 14.13
C LYS A 247 6.49 8.07 15.66
N VAL A 248 7.15 7.06 16.23
CA VAL A 248 7.33 6.92 17.69
C VAL A 248 8.13 8.09 18.26
N ILE A 249 9.28 8.41 17.66
CA ILE A 249 10.12 9.51 18.12
C ILE A 249 9.36 10.84 18.02
N ALA A 250 8.68 11.08 16.89
CA ALA A 250 7.87 12.27 16.69
C ALA A 250 6.74 12.39 17.73
N TYR A 251 6.05 11.28 18.04
CA TYR A 251 5.02 11.26 19.06
C TYR A 251 5.56 11.59 20.44
N GLU A 252 6.60 10.89 20.92
CA GLU A 252 7.12 11.11 22.27
C GLU A 252 7.64 12.54 22.46
N TRP A 253 8.20 13.14 21.41
CA TRP A 253 8.67 14.52 21.40
C TRP A 253 7.51 15.53 21.41
N CYS A 254 6.65 15.49 20.40
CA CYS A 254 5.61 16.49 20.17
C CYS A 254 4.52 16.46 21.25
N THR A 255 4.25 15.29 21.82
CA THR A 255 3.24 15.08 22.85
C THR A 255 3.62 15.82 24.14
N GLY A 256 4.87 15.74 24.60
CA GLY A 256 5.31 16.36 25.87
C GLY A 256 5.36 17.90 25.86
N HIS A 257 5.27 18.53 24.69
CA HIS A 257 5.41 19.97 24.51
C HIS A 257 4.10 20.69 24.16
N ARG A 258 2.95 20.00 24.28
CA ARG A 258 1.62 20.55 23.95
C ARG A 258 0.84 20.94 25.21
N PRO A 259 0.11 22.06 25.19
CA PRO A 259 -0.77 22.42 26.30
C PRO A 259 -1.94 21.43 26.39
N SER A 260 -2.39 21.14 27.62
CA SER A 260 -3.50 20.22 27.87
C SER A 260 -4.84 20.67 27.26
N SER A 261 -4.97 21.94 26.86
CA SER A 261 -6.11 22.48 26.11
C SER A 261 -6.31 21.82 24.74
N ASP A 262 -5.27 21.19 24.19
CA ASP A 262 -5.26 20.58 22.85
C ASP A 262 -5.59 19.08 22.89
N TYR A 263 -5.91 18.53 24.07
CA TYR A 263 -6.20 17.11 24.19
C TYR A 263 -7.53 16.81 23.50
N ARG A 264 -7.45 16.07 22.40
CA ARG A 264 -8.58 15.66 21.57
C ARG A 264 -8.63 14.14 21.45
N ALA A 265 -9.82 13.58 21.52
CA ALA A 265 -10.07 12.15 21.39
C ALA A 265 -11.23 11.89 20.43
N LEU A 266 -11.14 10.80 19.66
CA LEU A 266 -12.22 10.32 18.81
C LEU A 266 -12.83 9.07 19.43
N VAL A 267 -14.16 9.03 19.54
CA VAL A 267 -14.91 7.82 19.90
C VAL A 267 -15.96 7.56 18.83
N SER A 268 -15.86 6.40 18.19
CA SER A 268 -16.72 5.99 17.08
C SER A 268 -17.36 4.64 17.36
N ALA A 269 -18.69 4.52 17.19
CA ALA A 269 -19.42 3.27 17.45
C ALA A 269 -20.60 3.00 16.49
N THR A 270 -20.79 1.72 16.10
CA THR A 270 -21.83 1.27 15.14
C THR A 270 -22.46 -0.08 15.51
N ASP A 271 -23.80 -0.22 15.52
CA ASP A 271 -24.64 -1.44 15.27
C ASP A 271 -26.15 -1.15 15.53
N ARG A 272 -27.06 -2.04 15.14
CA ARG A 272 -28.43 -2.15 15.69
C ARG A 272 -28.34 -2.47 17.18
N PHE A 273 -28.41 -1.44 18.01
CA PHE A 273 -28.60 -1.58 19.46
C PHE A 273 -29.97 -2.21 19.76
N SER A 274 -30.07 -3.54 19.63
CA SER A 274 -31.27 -4.27 20.05
C SER A 274 -31.55 -3.99 21.53
N LYS A 275 -32.82 -4.07 21.95
CA LYS A 275 -33.31 -3.73 23.31
C LYS A 275 -32.52 -4.30 24.51
N ASN A 276 -31.62 -5.26 24.29
CA ASN A 276 -30.74 -5.83 25.32
C ASN A 276 -29.36 -5.11 25.44
N ALA A 277 -29.09 -4.09 24.63
CA ALA A 277 -27.80 -3.37 24.54
C ALA A 277 -27.64 -2.21 25.54
N VAL A 278 -28.36 -2.23 26.67
CA VAL A 278 -28.27 -1.17 27.70
C VAL A 278 -26.87 -1.15 28.36
N GLY A 279 -26.13 -2.26 28.32
CA GLY A 279 -24.75 -2.34 28.82
C GLY A 279 -23.70 -1.65 27.93
N SER A 280 -23.74 -1.86 26.61
CA SER A 280 -22.73 -1.32 25.67
C SER A 280 -22.83 0.21 25.48
N VAL A 281 -24.04 0.76 25.59
CA VAL A 281 -24.26 2.22 25.62
C VAL A 281 -23.69 2.83 26.90
N GLY A 282 -23.87 2.17 28.05
CA GLY A 282 -23.29 2.62 29.33
C GLY A 282 -21.77 2.61 29.34
N ASP A 283 -21.14 1.61 28.73
CA ASP A 283 -19.67 1.54 28.65
C ASP A 283 -19.10 2.60 27.70
N THR A 284 -19.71 2.85 26.54
CA THR A 284 -19.27 3.91 25.59
C THR A 284 -19.43 5.31 26.20
N ILE A 285 -20.56 5.58 26.87
CA ILE A 285 -20.77 6.83 27.62
C ILE A 285 -19.73 6.96 28.75
N GLY A 286 -19.42 5.87 29.44
CA GLY A 286 -18.39 5.82 30.48
C GLY A 286 -17.01 6.23 29.97
N VAL A 287 -16.63 5.78 28.77
CA VAL A 287 -15.37 6.17 28.11
C VAL A 287 -15.32 7.68 27.85
N VAL A 288 -16.38 8.23 27.27
CA VAL A 288 -16.45 9.67 26.96
C VAL A 288 -16.42 10.51 28.23
N GLU A 289 -17.15 10.12 29.27
CA GLU A 289 -17.14 10.83 30.56
C GLU A 289 -15.75 10.83 31.21
N GLN A 290 -15.04 9.70 31.16
CA GLN A 290 -13.68 9.61 31.69
C GLN A 290 -12.70 10.50 30.92
N LEU A 291 -12.74 10.48 29.57
CA LEU A 291 -11.91 11.34 28.73
C LEU A 291 -12.17 12.83 29.00
N ARG A 292 -13.45 13.23 29.14
CA ARG A 292 -13.83 14.60 29.49
C ARG A 292 -13.29 15.04 30.85
N ARG A 293 -13.28 14.16 31.86
CA ARG A 293 -12.71 14.46 33.19
C ARG A 293 -11.21 14.71 33.14
N LEU A 294 -10.51 14.14 32.15
CA LEU A 294 -9.09 14.37 31.90
C LEU A 294 -8.81 15.61 31.03
N GLY A 295 -9.84 16.38 30.69
CA GLY A 295 -9.72 17.59 29.88
C GLY A 295 -9.73 17.33 28.37
N TYR A 296 -10.03 16.11 27.90
CA TYR A 296 -10.15 15.87 26.46
C TYR A 296 -11.41 16.53 25.89
N GLN A 297 -11.23 17.19 24.74
CA GLN A 297 -12.28 17.48 23.78
C GLN A 297 -12.60 16.18 23.03
N VAL A 298 -13.73 15.55 23.37
CA VAL A 298 -14.12 14.27 22.77
C VAL A 298 -15.06 14.50 21.59
N VAL A 299 -14.69 13.97 20.44
CA VAL A 299 -15.55 13.89 19.25
C VAL A 299 -16.25 12.54 19.25
N GLU A 300 -17.57 12.57 19.27
CA GLU A 300 -18.43 11.40 19.34
C GLU A 300 -19.09 11.16 17.97
N LEU A 301 -18.84 10.00 17.36
CA LEU A 301 -19.44 9.58 16.10
C LEU A 301 -20.25 8.29 16.31
N TYR A 302 -21.58 8.37 16.33
CA TYR A 302 -22.43 7.21 16.61
C TYR A 302 -23.44 6.93 15.51
N HIS A 303 -23.63 5.66 15.20
CA HIS A 303 -24.76 5.18 14.43
C HIS A 303 -25.67 4.34 15.33
N MET A 304 -26.79 4.92 15.76
CA MET A 304 -27.82 4.21 16.52
C MET A 304 -29.11 4.17 15.72
N ASP A 305 -29.74 3.01 15.64
CA ASP A 305 -31.15 2.94 15.26
C ASP A 305 -31.95 3.76 16.29
N PRO A 306 -32.78 4.72 15.86
CA PRO A 306 -33.64 5.43 16.77
C PRO A 306 -34.60 4.44 17.42
N LEU A 307 -34.55 4.31 18.76
CA LEU A 307 -35.70 3.81 19.50
C LEU A 307 -36.92 4.68 19.09
N PRO A 308 -38.14 4.13 19.02
CA PRO A 308 -39.31 4.92 18.62
C PRO A 308 -39.42 6.19 19.47
N GLY A 309 -39.18 7.36 18.87
CA GLY A 309 -39.23 8.68 19.53
C GLY A 309 -37.89 9.33 19.93
N TRP A 310 -36.73 8.75 19.61
CA TRP A 310 -35.41 9.35 19.90
C TRP A 310 -34.59 9.56 18.63
N ALA A 311 -34.31 10.82 18.25
CA ALA A 311 -33.32 11.15 17.23
C ALA A 311 -32.01 11.56 17.91
N TRP A 312 -30.89 10.89 17.58
CA TRP A 312 -29.57 11.34 18.01
C TRP A 312 -29.08 12.49 17.11
N PRO A 313 -28.83 13.68 17.66
CA PRO A 313 -28.45 14.87 16.87
C PRO A 313 -26.97 14.92 16.48
N GLY A 314 -26.19 13.86 16.74
CA GLY A 314 -24.74 13.80 16.53
C GLY A 314 -24.31 13.40 15.11
N LEU A 315 -23.04 13.66 14.78
CA LEU A 315 -22.43 13.23 13.52
C LEU A 315 -22.33 11.70 13.46
N LYS A 316 -22.57 11.13 12.27
CA LYS A 316 -22.48 9.68 12.05
C LYS A 316 -21.02 9.26 11.79
N PRO A 317 -20.64 8.03 12.16
CA PRO A 317 -19.30 7.53 11.92
C PRO A 317 -19.19 7.08 10.46
N CYS A 318 -18.60 7.96 9.66
CA CYS A 318 -18.25 7.72 8.26
C CYS A 318 -16.79 8.07 8.03
N VAL A 319 -16.22 7.55 6.95
CA VAL A 319 -14.81 7.76 6.55
C VAL A 319 -14.41 9.23 6.63
N ASN A 320 -15.21 10.16 6.09
CA ASN A 320 -14.90 11.59 6.10
C ASN A 320 -14.87 12.20 7.51
N ASN A 321 -15.82 11.83 8.37
CA ASN A 321 -15.83 12.33 9.74
C ASN A 321 -14.68 11.74 10.56
N ILE A 322 -14.30 10.48 10.30
CA ILE A 322 -13.15 9.84 10.94
C ILE A 322 -11.84 10.47 10.42
N ASN A 323 -11.70 10.66 9.10
CA ASN A 323 -10.58 11.34 8.42
C ASN A 323 -10.37 12.78 8.89
N ARG A 324 -11.44 13.52 9.14
CA ARG A 324 -11.34 14.90 9.62
C ARG A 324 -10.77 14.97 11.03
N GLU A 325 -11.05 13.97 11.86
CA GLU A 325 -10.78 14.03 13.30
C GLU A 325 -9.54 13.23 13.71
N LEU A 326 -9.25 12.09 13.06
CA LEU A 326 -8.06 11.28 13.34
C LEU A 326 -6.74 12.09 13.32
N PRO A 327 -6.52 13.02 12.38
CA PRO A 327 -5.33 13.87 12.33
C PRO A 327 -5.29 14.91 13.45
N ARG A 328 -6.25 14.93 14.38
CA ARG A 328 -6.36 15.95 15.43
C ARG A 328 -6.43 15.35 16.82
N VAL A 329 -6.42 14.01 16.94
CA VAL A 329 -6.61 13.31 18.21
C VAL A 329 -5.33 12.61 18.66
N ARG A 330 -5.15 12.52 19.97
CA ARG A 330 -4.10 11.70 20.60
C ARG A 330 -4.54 10.26 20.80
N PHE A 331 -5.85 10.07 20.87
CA PHE A 331 -6.48 8.83 21.25
C PHE A 331 -7.70 8.60 20.36
N ALA A 332 -7.85 7.39 19.82
CA ALA A 332 -9.04 7.01 19.05
C ALA A 332 -9.59 5.65 19.48
N SER A 333 -10.91 5.60 19.61
CA SER A 333 -11.71 4.41 19.91
C SER A 333 -12.61 4.08 18.73
N LEU A 334 -12.51 2.86 18.20
CA LEU A 334 -13.39 2.36 17.15
C LEU A 334 -14.10 1.08 17.65
N ILE A 335 -15.43 1.11 17.79
CA ILE A 335 -16.28 0.00 18.27
C ILE A 335 -17.26 -0.49 17.20
N GLY A 336 -17.10 -1.73 16.71
CA GLY A 336 -18.02 -2.30 15.72
C GLY A 336 -17.59 -3.67 15.18
N HIS A 337 -18.20 -4.09 14.08
CA HIS A 337 -17.71 -5.26 13.33
C HIS A 337 -16.39 -4.94 12.62
N GLY A 338 -15.64 -5.94 12.17
CA GLY A 338 -14.44 -5.71 11.39
C GLY A 338 -14.03 -6.90 10.55
N ASN A 339 -13.10 -6.65 9.66
CA ASN A 339 -12.35 -7.62 8.88
C ASN A 339 -10.90 -7.11 8.70
N PRO A 340 -9.97 -7.90 8.14
CA PRO A 340 -8.59 -7.47 7.97
C PRO A 340 -8.41 -6.15 7.23
N SER A 341 -9.34 -5.78 6.36
CA SER A 341 -9.28 -4.57 5.54
C SER A 341 -10.17 -3.44 6.06
N ALA A 342 -10.91 -3.61 7.18
CA ALA A 342 -11.82 -2.57 7.67
C ALA A 342 -12.30 -2.80 9.12
N ALA A 343 -12.44 -1.72 9.89
CA ALA A 343 -13.31 -1.62 11.06
C ALA A 343 -14.63 -0.94 10.66
N THR A 344 -15.76 -1.64 10.76
CA THR A 344 -17.10 -1.20 10.32
C THR A 344 -17.71 -0.06 11.15
N THR A 345 -16.95 0.51 12.08
CA THR A 345 -17.30 1.80 12.68
C THR A 345 -17.44 2.88 11.63
N ALA A 346 -16.75 2.77 10.51
CA ALA A 346 -17.07 3.55 9.33
C ALA A 346 -18.23 2.86 8.58
N TYR A 347 -19.44 3.41 8.67
CA TYR A 347 -20.40 3.16 7.59
C TYR A 347 -19.72 3.61 6.30
N PRO A 348 -19.63 2.77 5.25
CA PRO A 348 -18.98 3.12 4.01
C PRO A 348 -19.91 4.08 3.26
N LEU A 349 -19.96 5.33 3.70
CA LEU A 349 -20.70 6.39 3.02
C LEU A 349 -19.87 7.07 1.93
N HIS A 350 -18.62 6.63 1.70
CA HIS A 350 -17.77 7.15 0.64
C HIS A 350 -16.90 6.01 0.13
N GLY A 351 -17.11 5.63 -1.12
CA GLY A 351 -16.39 4.56 -1.80
C GLY A 351 -16.47 4.82 -3.30
N ARG A 352 -15.32 4.76 -3.97
CA ARG A 352 -15.14 4.89 -5.42
C ARG A 352 -16.19 4.05 -6.15
N TYR A 353 -16.74 4.45 -7.29
CA TYR A 353 -17.60 3.55 -8.06
C TYR A 353 -16.77 2.64 -8.98
N ALA A 354 -17.13 1.35 -9.03
CA ALA A 354 -16.74 0.41 -10.09
C ALA A 354 -18.02 0.12 -10.85
N VAL A 355 -17.99 0.38 -12.14
CA VAL A 355 -19.07 0.00 -13.04
C VAL A 355 -18.75 -1.38 -13.59
N TYR A 356 -19.58 -2.36 -13.28
CA TYR A 356 -19.59 -3.62 -14.00
C TYR A 356 -20.79 -3.57 -14.92
N TRP A 357 -20.54 -3.63 -16.22
CA TRP A 357 -21.60 -3.72 -17.20
C TRP A 357 -21.51 -5.06 -17.92
N ALA A 358 -22.65 -5.56 -18.33
CA ALA A 358 -22.77 -6.84 -18.97
C ALA A 358 -23.76 -6.74 -20.13
N ARG A 359 -23.30 -7.16 -21.29
CA ARG A 359 -23.99 -6.92 -22.55
C ARG A 359 -25.17 -7.83 -22.78
N SER A 360 -26.31 -7.24 -23.10
CA SER A 360 -27.45 -7.90 -23.69
C SER A 360 -27.11 -8.35 -25.11
N LYS A 361 -27.87 -9.32 -25.61
CA LYS A 361 -27.75 -9.77 -27.00
C LYS A 361 -29.06 -10.36 -27.45
N ALA A 362 -29.61 -9.83 -28.54
CA ALA A 362 -30.70 -10.48 -29.25
C ALA A 362 -30.25 -11.86 -29.78
N THR A 363 -30.89 -12.93 -29.32
CA THR A 363 -30.74 -14.27 -29.91
C THR A 363 -31.94 -14.59 -30.80
N ALA A 364 -31.73 -15.42 -31.82
CA ALA A 364 -32.76 -15.84 -32.78
C ALA A 364 -33.95 -16.63 -32.17
N THR A 365 -33.99 -16.78 -30.85
CA THR A 365 -34.97 -17.55 -30.08
C THR A 365 -35.62 -16.73 -28.95
N GLY A 366 -35.33 -15.42 -28.83
CA GLY A 366 -35.81 -14.61 -27.70
C GLY A 366 -35.15 -14.97 -26.35
N LEU A 367 -33.99 -15.63 -26.39
CA LEU A 367 -33.25 -16.03 -25.18
C LEU A 367 -32.21 -14.96 -24.80
N PHE A 368 -32.38 -14.41 -23.60
CA PHE A 368 -31.48 -13.44 -22.96
C PHE A 368 -30.15 -14.09 -22.55
N GLY A 369 -29.01 -13.44 -22.82
CA GLY A 369 -27.71 -13.98 -22.43
C GLY A 369 -26.56 -12.97 -22.44
N ALA A 370 -25.91 -12.80 -21.29
CA ALA A 370 -24.71 -11.99 -21.13
C ALA A 370 -23.54 -12.55 -21.94
N ASN A 371 -23.01 -11.76 -22.89
CA ASN A 371 -21.83 -12.16 -23.67
C ASN A 371 -20.58 -11.45 -23.15
N ASN A 372 -19.68 -12.18 -22.49
CA ASN A 372 -18.39 -11.70 -21.96
C ASN A 372 -18.50 -10.45 -21.06
N THR A 373 -18.50 -10.64 -19.73
CA THR A 373 -18.19 -9.58 -18.77
C THR A 373 -16.82 -8.98 -19.09
N LYS A 374 -16.76 -7.91 -19.87
CA LYS A 374 -15.55 -7.11 -19.97
C LYS A 374 -15.48 -6.25 -18.72
N THR A 375 -14.60 -6.62 -17.79
CA THR A 375 -14.11 -5.69 -16.78
C THR A 375 -13.44 -4.52 -17.50
N LEU A 376 -14.15 -3.41 -17.70
CA LEU A 376 -13.61 -2.28 -18.45
C LEU A 376 -12.86 -1.27 -17.57
N CYS A 377 -13.04 -1.24 -16.24
CA CYS A 377 -12.13 -0.50 -15.36
C CYS A 377 -12.31 -0.80 -13.86
N ARG A 378 -11.21 -0.78 -13.09
CA ARG A 378 -11.19 -1.11 -11.64
C ARG A 378 -11.21 0.09 -10.70
N SER A 379 -11.19 1.32 -11.19
CA SER A 379 -11.27 2.52 -10.36
C SER A 379 -11.41 3.72 -11.28
N PHE A 380 -12.54 4.43 -11.23
CA PHE A 380 -12.74 5.58 -12.10
C PHE A 380 -12.79 6.94 -11.41
N CYS A 381 -13.03 7.05 -10.10
CA CYS A 381 -12.85 8.34 -9.43
C CYS A 381 -12.80 8.24 -7.89
N PRO A 382 -12.00 9.06 -7.19
CA PRO A 382 -11.87 9.01 -5.73
C PRO A 382 -13.05 9.61 -4.92
N ASP A 383 -13.94 10.43 -5.51
CA ASP A 383 -14.71 11.42 -4.71
C ASP A 383 -16.23 11.54 -4.99
N LEU A 384 -16.89 10.56 -5.64
CA LEU A 384 -18.33 10.64 -5.93
C LEU A 384 -19.24 10.11 -4.81
N THR A 385 -20.36 10.80 -4.55
CA THR A 385 -21.40 10.38 -3.59
C THR A 385 -22.80 10.73 -4.08
N GLY A 386 -23.70 9.78 -4.37
CA GLY A 386 -25.04 10.20 -4.82
C GLY A 386 -26.02 9.10 -5.18
N LEU A 387 -27.24 9.50 -5.54
CA LEU A 387 -28.12 8.68 -6.38
C LEU A 387 -27.58 8.69 -7.82
N ILE A 388 -27.96 7.67 -8.60
CA ILE A 388 -27.48 7.49 -9.97
C ILE A 388 -28.67 7.59 -10.91
N ALA A 389 -28.46 8.22 -12.05
CA ALA A 389 -29.35 8.19 -13.21
C ALA A 389 -28.54 7.77 -14.45
N VAL A 390 -29.18 7.08 -15.38
CA VAL A 390 -28.59 6.55 -16.63
C VAL A 390 -29.40 7.13 -17.79
N GLY A 391 -28.72 7.60 -18.82
CA GLY A 391 -29.30 8.20 -20.03
C GLY A 391 -28.20 8.77 -20.91
N ASP A 392 -28.49 9.11 -22.15
CA ASP A 392 -27.55 9.71 -23.11
C ASP A 392 -27.46 11.24 -22.87
N PHE A 393 -26.45 11.69 -22.11
CA PHE A 393 -26.33 13.10 -21.71
C PHE A 393 -25.46 13.93 -22.67
N ASP A 394 -24.80 13.32 -23.67
CA ASP A 394 -23.98 14.04 -24.66
C ASP A 394 -24.36 13.79 -26.12
N GLY A 395 -25.45 13.06 -26.36
CA GLY A 395 -26.09 12.85 -27.66
C GLY A 395 -25.26 11.96 -28.59
N ASP A 396 -24.36 11.14 -28.03
CA ASP A 396 -23.47 10.28 -28.80
C ASP A 396 -24.07 8.88 -29.09
N GLY A 397 -25.28 8.63 -28.57
CA GLY A 397 -26.04 7.39 -28.71
C GLY A 397 -25.58 6.28 -27.78
N TYR A 398 -24.73 6.59 -26.78
CA TYR A 398 -24.32 5.66 -25.73
C TYR A 398 -24.81 6.17 -24.38
N ASP A 399 -25.46 5.29 -23.61
CA ASP A 399 -25.93 5.70 -22.29
C ASP A 399 -24.76 5.99 -21.33
N ASP A 400 -24.92 7.11 -20.63
CA ASP A 400 -23.99 7.68 -19.67
C ASP A 400 -24.45 7.44 -18.23
N ALA A 401 -23.72 8.00 -17.26
CA ALA A 401 -24.11 7.94 -15.85
C ALA A 401 -23.97 9.29 -15.13
N ALA A 402 -25.07 9.79 -14.57
CA ALA A 402 -25.09 10.96 -13.69
C ALA A 402 -25.10 10.55 -12.21
N PHE A 403 -24.28 11.21 -11.39
CA PHE A 403 -24.16 11.02 -9.95
C PHE A 403 -24.62 12.29 -9.21
N ILE A 404 -25.69 12.18 -8.45
CA ILE A 404 -26.40 13.30 -7.84
C ILE A 404 -26.13 13.35 -6.33
N THR A 405 -25.37 14.35 -5.90
CA THR A 405 -24.97 14.58 -4.49
C THR A 405 -25.89 15.59 -3.78
N MET A 406 -25.53 16.04 -2.57
CA MET A 406 -26.25 17.12 -1.86
C MET A 406 -26.17 18.48 -2.56
N ASN A 407 -25.17 18.76 -3.39
CA ASN A 407 -24.96 20.10 -3.97
C ASN A 407 -24.29 20.06 -5.34
N GLU A 408 -24.24 18.90 -5.99
CA GLU A 408 -23.46 18.73 -7.22
C GLU A 408 -24.03 17.55 -8.00
N VAL A 409 -24.16 17.72 -9.31
CA VAL A 409 -24.35 16.63 -10.26
C VAL A 409 -23.03 16.43 -10.99
N ARG A 410 -22.58 15.18 -11.11
CA ARG A 410 -21.44 14.82 -11.96
C ARG A 410 -21.86 13.81 -13.01
N VAL A 411 -21.59 14.11 -14.26
CA VAL A 411 -21.90 13.23 -15.39
C VAL A 411 -20.63 12.54 -15.87
N TYR A 412 -20.77 11.28 -16.24
CA TYR A 412 -19.70 10.43 -16.77
C TYR A 412 -20.08 9.96 -18.16
N LEU A 413 -19.36 10.51 -19.14
CA LEU A 413 -19.61 10.26 -20.57
C LEU A 413 -18.95 8.96 -21.06
N ASN A 414 -19.69 8.13 -21.80
CA ASN A 414 -19.36 6.78 -22.23
C ASN A 414 -18.88 6.71 -23.69
N ASN A 415 -17.59 6.96 -23.93
CA ASN A 415 -17.04 7.06 -25.29
C ASN A 415 -16.59 5.71 -25.93
N TYR A 416 -17.24 4.57 -25.64
CA TYR A 416 -17.00 3.19 -26.16
C TYR A 416 -15.58 2.57 -25.95
N THR A 417 -14.57 3.40 -25.66
CA THR A 417 -13.24 3.02 -25.14
C THR A 417 -13.16 3.48 -23.69
N PRO A 418 -12.52 2.71 -22.76
CA PRO A 418 -12.57 3.00 -21.32
C PRO A 418 -11.76 4.24 -20.95
N ARG A 419 -12.30 5.40 -21.28
CA ARG A 419 -11.75 6.70 -20.96
C ARG A 419 -12.92 7.64 -20.69
N LEU A 420 -13.55 7.39 -19.54
CA LEU A 420 -14.57 8.28 -18.98
C LEU A 420 -13.96 9.68 -18.79
N VAL A 421 -14.67 10.71 -19.23
CA VAL A 421 -14.28 12.11 -19.08
C VAL A 421 -15.08 12.69 -17.91
N ASP A 422 -14.40 13.03 -16.81
CA ASP A 422 -15.01 13.66 -15.62
C ASP A 422 -15.34 15.14 -15.91
N ARG A 423 -16.60 15.53 -15.68
CA ARG A 423 -17.04 16.93 -15.69
C ARG A 423 -17.98 17.18 -14.49
N GLY A 424 -17.61 18.14 -13.64
CA GLY A 424 -18.41 18.56 -12.49
C GLY A 424 -19.21 19.82 -12.81
N VAL A 425 -20.53 19.80 -12.59
CA VAL A 425 -21.41 20.94 -12.88
C VAL A 425 -22.48 21.14 -11.78
N TRP A 426 -22.56 22.39 -11.33
CA TRP A 426 -23.63 23.14 -10.62
C TRP A 426 -24.27 22.62 -9.31
N ALA A 427 -24.57 23.61 -8.45
CA ALA A 427 -25.17 23.45 -7.12
C ALA A 427 -26.52 24.17 -7.04
N TYR A 428 -27.60 23.42 -6.79
CA TYR A 428 -28.91 23.98 -6.41
C TYR A 428 -29.16 23.75 -4.92
N GLY A 429 -29.64 24.77 -4.21
CA GLY A 429 -29.64 24.81 -2.74
C GLY A 429 -30.73 24.01 -2.01
N ASP A 430 -31.58 23.24 -2.72
CA ASP A 430 -32.69 22.45 -2.12
C ASP A 430 -32.56 20.93 -2.36
N PHE A 431 -31.34 20.44 -2.56
CA PHE A 431 -31.04 19.02 -2.83
C PHE A 431 -30.82 18.19 -1.54
N TRP A 432 -31.90 17.84 -0.83
CA TRP A 432 -31.82 16.91 0.32
C TRP A 432 -32.00 15.44 -0.11
N VAL A 433 -30.97 14.86 -0.74
CA VAL A 433 -31.02 13.51 -1.34
C VAL A 433 -30.97 12.36 -0.32
N TYR A 434 -30.38 12.57 0.87
CA TYR A 434 -30.03 11.50 1.82
C TYR A 434 -31.20 10.84 2.59
N TRP A 435 -32.44 11.21 2.26
CA TRP A 435 -33.66 10.62 2.81
C TRP A 435 -34.83 10.63 1.82
N ALA A 436 -34.55 10.62 0.51
CA ALA A 436 -35.57 10.35 -0.49
C ALA A 436 -36.23 9.01 -0.15
N TYR A 437 -37.54 9.01 0.11
CA TYR A 437 -38.34 7.78 -0.03
C TYR A 437 -38.08 7.19 -1.43
N PRO A 438 -38.29 5.89 -1.68
CA PRO A 438 -38.06 5.27 -3.00
C PRO A 438 -38.63 6.07 -4.19
N TYR A 439 -39.66 6.88 -3.94
CA TYR A 439 -40.42 7.71 -4.87
C TYR A 439 -39.79 9.07 -5.24
N TYR A 440 -38.61 9.43 -4.73
CA TYR A 440 -37.93 10.70 -5.04
C TYR A 440 -36.51 10.47 -5.61
N ARG A 441 -36.35 9.40 -6.39
CA ARG A 441 -35.09 9.13 -7.11
C ARG A 441 -34.99 10.04 -8.34
N PRO A 442 -33.77 10.43 -8.75
CA PRO A 442 -33.57 11.12 -10.01
C PRO A 442 -33.98 10.20 -11.16
N MET A 443 -34.52 10.80 -12.21
CA MET A 443 -35.01 10.15 -13.42
C MET A 443 -34.43 10.88 -14.63
N THR A 444 -34.50 10.24 -15.79
CA THR A 444 -33.99 10.73 -17.06
C THR A 444 -35.08 10.71 -18.13
N GLY A 445 -34.93 11.57 -19.14
CA GLY A 445 -35.75 11.65 -20.33
C GLY A 445 -35.57 12.98 -21.04
N ASP A 446 -35.74 13.02 -22.36
CA ASP A 446 -35.65 14.21 -23.22
C ASP A 446 -36.81 15.18 -22.97
N VAL A 447 -36.70 16.05 -21.97
CA VAL A 447 -37.78 16.96 -21.55
C VAL A 447 -37.90 18.14 -22.50
N ASP A 448 -36.78 18.60 -23.08
CA ASP A 448 -36.76 19.78 -23.96
C ASP A 448 -36.95 19.48 -25.46
N GLY A 449 -36.94 18.20 -25.83
CA GLY A 449 -37.22 17.67 -27.17
C GLY A 449 -36.06 17.83 -28.14
N ASP A 450 -34.83 17.95 -27.65
CA ASP A 450 -33.63 18.12 -28.47
C ASP A 450 -32.97 16.80 -28.89
N GLY A 451 -33.41 15.69 -28.30
CA GLY A 451 -32.98 14.32 -28.57
C GLY A 451 -32.00 13.75 -27.55
N ASP A 452 -31.55 14.52 -26.57
CA ASP A 452 -30.63 14.10 -25.52
C ASP A 452 -31.38 13.93 -24.17
N ASP A 453 -30.94 13.03 -23.29
CA ASP A 453 -31.61 12.81 -22.02
C ASP A 453 -31.35 13.93 -21.01
N ASP A 454 -32.41 14.47 -20.42
CA ASP A 454 -32.32 15.44 -19.35
C ASP A 454 -32.38 14.80 -17.96
N LEU A 455 -31.92 15.52 -16.92
CA LEU A 455 -31.94 15.03 -15.55
C LEU A 455 -33.08 15.65 -14.74
N VAL A 456 -34.03 14.82 -14.31
CA VAL A 456 -35.17 15.21 -13.48
C VAL A 456 -34.94 14.91 -11.99
N ILE A 457 -35.09 15.92 -11.13
CA ILE A 457 -34.85 15.84 -9.68
C ILE A 457 -36.06 16.36 -8.90
N PHE A 458 -36.48 15.61 -7.88
CA PHE A 458 -37.63 15.97 -7.03
C PHE A 458 -37.20 16.52 -5.66
N GLY A 459 -37.56 17.76 -5.37
CA GLY A 459 -37.27 18.44 -4.10
C GLY A 459 -38.25 18.03 -2.99
N ARG A 460 -37.74 17.49 -1.88
CA ARG A 460 -38.59 17.04 -0.76
C ARG A 460 -39.23 18.18 0.05
N SER A 461 -38.49 19.25 0.31
CA SER A 461 -38.92 20.38 1.16
C SER A 461 -40.01 21.20 0.49
N THR A 462 -39.88 21.37 -0.82
CA THR A 462 -40.71 22.23 -1.67
C THR A 462 -41.71 21.43 -2.49
N GLY A 463 -41.51 20.11 -2.62
CA GLY A 463 -42.28 19.25 -3.51
C GLY A 463 -42.10 19.61 -4.98
N SER A 464 -41.07 20.34 -5.35
CA SER A 464 -40.86 20.79 -6.73
C SER A 464 -40.25 19.67 -7.56
N ALA A 465 -40.66 19.52 -8.82
CA ALA A 465 -39.89 18.77 -9.82
C ALA A 465 -39.01 19.77 -10.56
N CYS A 466 -37.71 19.50 -10.65
CA CYS A 466 -36.75 20.37 -11.32
C CYS A 466 -35.97 19.57 -12.36
N VAL A 467 -35.90 20.07 -13.58
CA VAL A 467 -35.21 19.48 -14.72
C VAL A 467 -33.94 20.27 -14.98
N LEU A 468 -32.83 19.57 -15.16
CA LEU A 468 -31.56 20.09 -15.63
C LEU A 468 -31.40 19.64 -17.08
N THR A 469 -31.52 20.56 -18.03
CA THR A 469 -31.41 20.21 -19.45
C THR A 469 -29.97 19.97 -19.86
N SER A 470 -29.73 18.97 -20.70
CA SER A 470 -28.39 18.66 -21.19
C SER A 470 -27.94 19.67 -22.25
N ASP A 471 -26.65 20.03 -22.28
CA ASP A 471 -26.03 20.75 -23.41
C ASP A 471 -24.90 19.89 -23.95
N PRO A 472 -25.10 19.13 -25.05
CA PRO A 472 -24.07 18.28 -25.64
C PRO A 472 -22.89 19.08 -26.22
N ALA A 473 -23.10 20.34 -26.62
CA ALA A 473 -22.06 21.20 -27.18
C ALA A 473 -21.13 21.75 -26.09
N ALA A 474 -21.68 22.16 -24.94
CA ALA A 474 -20.90 22.52 -23.77
C ALA A 474 -20.41 21.29 -22.99
N ARG A 475 -21.08 20.14 -23.12
CA ARG A 475 -21.03 18.96 -22.24
C ARG A 475 -21.19 19.33 -20.76
N GLU A 476 -22.25 20.07 -20.48
CA GLU A 476 -22.69 20.54 -19.16
C GLU A 476 -24.22 20.43 -19.07
N PHE A 477 -24.81 20.68 -17.90
CA PHE A 477 -26.26 20.92 -17.78
C PHE A 477 -26.50 22.42 -17.73
N ASP A 478 -27.46 22.91 -18.51
CA ASP A 478 -27.68 24.34 -18.74
C ASP A 478 -28.87 24.88 -17.93
N ASP A 479 -30.10 24.65 -18.41
CA ASP A 479 -31.29 25.31 -17.91
C ASP A 479 -31.94 24.52 -16.77
N LEU A 480 -32.41 25.26 -15.76
CA LEU A 480 -33.15 24.70 -14.63
C LEU A 480 -34.63 25.05 -14.75
N ILE A 481 -35.45 24.09 -15.18
CA ILE A 481 -36.90 24.22 -15.25
C ILE A 481 -37.49 23.62 -13.97
N CYS A 482 -38.10 24.42 -13.11
CA CYS A 482 -38.73 23.91 -11.88
C CYS A 482 -40.25 24.12 -11.86
N LEU A 483 -40.98 23.02 -11.65
CA LEU A 483 -42.42 22.98 -11.38
C LEU A 483 -42.66 22.87 -9.86
N PRO A 484 -43.04 23.96 -9.16
CA PRO A 484 -43.19 23.96 -7.71
C PRO A 484 -44.44 23.21 -7.23
N ASN A 485 -44.35 22.59 -6.04
CA ASN A 485 -45.46 21.84 -5.39
C ASN A 485 -46.02 20.67 -6.20
N PHE A 486 -45.23 20.08 -7.08
CA PHE A 486 -45.61 18.95 -7.91
C PHE A 486 -45.88 17.66 -7.12
N CYS A 487 -44.98 17.26 -6.21
CA CYS A 487 -44.96 15.92 -5.59
C CYS A 487 -45.02 15.89 -4.06
N LEU A 488 -45.69 16.87 -3.43
CA LEU A 488 -45.89 16.90 -1.98
C LEU A 488 -46.77 15.71 -1.54
N TRP A 489 -46.21 14.78 -0.75
CA TRP A 489 -46.90 13.60 -0.21
C TRP A 489 -47.35 12.56 -1.24
N SER A 490 -46.65 12.47 -2.37
CA SER A 490 -46.92 11.48 -3.43
C SER A 490 -46.55 10.04 -3.04
N ARG A 491 -47.16 9.08 -3.75
CA ARG A 491 -46.88 7.63 -3.72
C ARG A 491 -45.95 7.14 -4.83
N GLY A 492 -45.55 8.02 -5.74
CA GLY A 492 -44.71 7.71 -6.88
C GLY A 492 -44.50 8.94 -7.76
N THR A 493 -43.37 8.98 -8.45
CA THR A 493 -43.05 9.91 -9.53
C THR A 493 -42.58 9.09 -10.73
N PHE A 494 -42.71 9.62 -11.93
CA PHE A 494 -42.27 9.00 -13.19
C PHE A 494 -42.07 10.08 -14.25
N VAL A 495 -41.23 9.78 -15.23
CA VAL A 495 -40.89 10.63 -16.39
C VAL A 495 -41.15 9.79 -17.63
N GLY A 496 -41.69 10.42 -18.69
CA GLY A 496 -41.95 9.72 -19.94
C GLY A 496 -42.81 10.52 -20.93
N ASP A 497 -42.72 10.23 -22.22
CA ASP A 497 -43.57 10.84 -23.25
C ASP A 497 -44.98 10.22 -23.20
N PHE A 498 -45.88 10.80 -22.40
CA PHE A 498 -47.22 10.25 -22.23
C PHE A 498 -48.16 10.68 -23.35
N ASP A 499 -47.93 11.82 -24.01
CA ASP A 499 -48.81 12.36 -25.04
C ASP A 499 -48.42 12.04 -26.50
N GLY A 500 -47.20 11.57 -26.70
CA GLY A 500 -46.61 11.14 -27.97
C GLY A 500 -46.10 12.30 -28.82
N ASP A 501 -45.74 13.42 -28.20
CA ASP A 501 -45.22 14.59 -28.90
C ASP A 501 -43.68 14.59 -29.06
N GLY A 502 -43.02 13.59 -28.47
CA GLY A 502 -41.58 13.40 -28.49
C GLY A 502 -40.83 14.07 -27.34
N MET A 503 -41.53 14.72 -26.40
CA MET A 503 -40.95 15.28 -25.18
C MET A 503 -41.34 14.45 -23.96
N ALA A 504 -40.41 14.27 -23.02
CA ALA A 504 -40.67 13.60 -21.77
C ALA A 504 -41.47 14.50 -20.81
N ASP A 505 -42.61 13.97 -20.35
CA ASP A 505 -43.50 14.62 -19.40
C ASP A 505 -43.20 14.21 -17.96
N LEU A 506 -43.80 14.94 -17.00
CA LEU A 506 -43.69 14.62 -15.58
C LEU A 506 -44.98 14.03 -15.02
N GLY A 507 -44.87 12.88 -14.36
CA GLY A 507 -45.98 12.20 -13.71
C GLY A 507 -45.84 12.05 -12.19
N VAL A 508 -46.96 12.11 -11.49
CA VAL A 508 -47.04 11.93 -10.03
C VAL A 508 -48.28 11.15 -9.61
N ALA A 509 -48.08 10.20 -8.70
CA ALA A 509 -49.16 9.44 -8.08
C ALA A 509 -49.49 9.99 -6.68
N GLU A 510 -50.75 10.29 -6.41
CA GLU A 510 -51.21 10.85 -5.13
C GLU A 510 -52.34 10.01 -4.53
N VAL A 511 -52.50 10.08 -3.21
CA VAL A 511 -53.62 9.40 -2.53
C VAL A 511 -54.66 10.43 -2.13
N GLU A 512 -55.83 10.34 -2.75
CA GLU A 512 -56.96 11.22 -2.50
C GLU A 512 -58.18 10.42 -2.04
N ASN A 513 -58.64 10.66 -0.82
CA ASN A 513 -59.81 9.97 -0.25
C ASN A 513 -59.72 8.44 -0.39
N GLU A 514 -58.54 7.87 -0.10
CA GLU A 514 -58.19 6.45 -0.25
C GLU A 514 -58.00 5.96 -1.70
N ASN A 515 -58.30 6.76 -2.72
CA ASN A 515 -58.04 6.42 -4.12
C ASN A 515 -56.61 6.79 -4.52
N LEU A 516 -56.05 6.07 -5.50
CA LEU A 516 -54.78 6.42 -6.13
C LEU A 516 -55.06 7.25 -7.39
N ALA A 517 -54.66 8.52 -7.38
CA ALA A 517 -54.82 9.47 -8.49
C ALA A 517 -53.48 9.66 -9.21
N ILE A 518 -53.48 9.69 -10.53
CA ILE A 518 -52.31 9.91 -11.38
C ILE A 518 -52.46 11.24 -12.09
N TYR A 519 -51.48 12.13 -11.89
CA TYR A 519 -51.41 13.44 -12.51
C TYR A 519 -50.22 13.53 -13.45
N ILE A 520 -50.42 14.11 -14.64
CA ILE A 520 -49.37 14.38 -15.63
C ILE A 520 -49.26 15.89 -15.85
N ALA A 521 -48.04 16.41 -15.86
CA ALA A 521 -47.70 17.76 -16.32
C ALA A 521 -46.95 17.63 -17.64
N LEU A 522 -47.56 18.13 -18.71
CA LEU A 522 -47.01 18.06 -20.06
C LEU A 522 -45.83 19.02 -20.22
N SER A 523 -44.78 18.59 -20.91
CA SER A 523 -43.66 19.46 -21.26
C SER A 523 -44.04 20.43 -22.39
N GLU A 524 -43.52 21.66 -22.34
CA GLU A 524 -43.54 22.62 -23.46
C GLU A 524 -42.09 22.91 -23.93
N GLY A 525 -41.16 22.03 -23.57
CA GLY A 525 -39.71 22.09 -23.78
C GLY A 525 -38.98 23.07 -22.86
N THR A 526 -39.55 24.25 -22.61
CA THR A 526 -38.95 25.28 -21.72
C THR A 526 -39.77 25.55 -20.45
N ALA A 527 -40.92 24.89 -20.31
CA ALA A 527 -41.86 25.01 -19.21
C ALA A 527 -42.74 23.76 -19.12
N PHE A 528 -43.60 23.71 -18.09
CA PHE A 528 -44.60 22.65 -17.93
C PHE A 528 -46.00 23.22 -17.81
N GLU A 529 -46.99 22.52 -18.39
CA GLU A 529 -48.39 22.76 -18.07
C GLU A 529 -48.69 22.41 -16.59
N PRO A 530 -49.73 23.02 -15.99
CA PRO A 530 -50.20 22.58 -14.68
C PRO A 530 -50.64 21.11 -14.71
N LYS A 531 -50.17 20.32 -13.74
CA LYS A 531 -50.51 18.89 -13.68
C LYS A 531 -52.02 18.65 -13.73
N ALA A 532 -52.46 17.75 -14.60
CA ALA A 532 -53.85 17.37 -14.82
C ALA A 532 -54.10 15.92 -14.41
N LEU A 533 -55.30 15.59 -13.93
CA LEU A 533 -55.67 14.23 -13.51
C LEU A 533 -55.95 13.34 -14.74
N TRP A 534 -55.19 12.27 -14.91
CA TRP A 534 -55.32 11.34 -16.05
C TRP A 534 -55.89 9.98 -15.68
N LEU A 535 -55.75 9.55 -14.41
CA LEU A 535 -56.31 8.28 -13.93
C LEU A 535 -56.67 8.35 -12.44
N THR A 536 -57.80 7.76 -12.07
CA THR A 536 -58.17 7.52 -10.67
C THR A 536 -58.48 6.04 -10.48
N LEU A 537 -57.84 5.42 -9.50
CA LEU A 537 -58.07 4.03 -9.08
C LEU A 537 -58.66 4.02 -7.67
N GLY A 538 -59.92 3.63 -7.57
CA GLY A 538 -60.64 3.48 -6.32
C GLY A 538 -61.04 2.03 -6.03
N PRO A 539 -62.11 1.81 -5.23
CA PRO A 539 -62.53 0.49 -4.78
C PRO A 539 -62.83 -0.53 -5.90
N GLU A 540 -63.10 -0.07 -7.12
CA GLU A 540 -63.27 -0.90 -8.33
C GLU A 540 -61.98 -1.61 -8.77
N ALA A 541 -60.82 -1.09 -8.39
CA ALA A 541 -59.51 -1.66 -8.63
C ALA A 541 -58.85 -2.07 -7.30
N PRO A 542 -59.41 -3.00 -6.50
CA PRO A 542 -59.07 -3.19 -5.07
C PRO A 542 -57.58 -3.46 -4.78
N TRP A 543 -56.83 -3.88 -5.80
CA TRP A 543 -55.38 -4.05 -5.79
C TRP A 543 -54.59 -2.74 -5.72
N HIS A 544 -55.21 -1.57 -5.99
CA HIS A 544 -54.58 -0.24 -5.97
C HIS A 544 -53.93 0.08 -4.61
N SER A 545 -54.51 -0.45 -3.53
CA SER A 545 -54.00 -0.31 -2.16
C SER A 545 -52.72 -1.13 -1.91
N ASN A 546 -52.46 -2.14 -2.76
CA ASN A 546 -51.33 -3.07 -2.69
C ASN A 546 -50.21 -2.77 -3.70
N VAL A 547 -50.27 -1.62 -4.39
CA VAL A 547 -49.21 -1.19 -5.31
C VAL A 547 -47.94 -0.88 -4.52
N TRP A 548 -46.83 -1.48 -4.97
CA TRP A 548 -45.49 -1.31 -4.42
C TRP A 548 -44.72 -0.22 -5.19
N THR A 549 -44.69 -0.31 -6.53
CA THR A 549 -44.03 0.65 -7.41
C THR A 549 -44.82 0.86 -8.71
N ILE A 550 -44.60 2.00 -9.35
CA ILE A 550 -45.15 2.38 -10.66
C ILE A 550 -43.95 2.71 -11.54
N LEU A 551 -43.92 2.20 -12.77
CA LEU A 551 -42.86 2.44 -13.75
C LEU A 551 -43.49 2.94 -15.06
N ALA A 552 -42.82 3.90 -15.70
CA ALA A 552 -43.18 4.34 -17.05
C ALA A 552 -42.33 3.60 -18.10
N GLY A 553 -42.85 3.49 -19.31
CA GLY A 553 -42.18 2.84 -20.43
C GLY A 553 -43.14 2.43 -21.55
N GLU A 554 -42.62 2.21 -22.74
CA GLU A 554 -43.38 1.79 -23.91
C GLU A 554 -43.72 0.29 -23.85
N PHE A 555 -44.81 -0.06 -23.16
CA PHE A 555 -45.22 -1.45 -22.96
C PHE A 555 -46.20 -1.97 -24.03
N THR A 556 -46.77 -1.13 -24.89
CA THR A 556 -47.85 -1.53 -25.82
C THR A 556 -47.55 -1.32 -27.31
N GLY A 557 -46.43 -0.69 -27.65
CA GLY A 557 -45.92 -0.42 -28.98
C GLY A 557 -46.70 0.63 -29.75
N ASP A 558 -47.11 1.72 -29.10
CA ASP A 558 -47.86 2.82 -29.74
C ASP A 558 -47.18 4.19 -29.71
N ASP A 559 -45.86 4.15 -29.53
CA ASP A 559 -44.92 5.26 -29.44
C ASP A 559 -45.32 6.27 -28.33
N ARG A 560 -45.83 5.74 -27.22
CA ARG A 560 -46.21 6.50 -26.02
C ARG A 560 -45.86 5.70 -24.77
N GLU A 561 -45.36 6.37 -23.75
CA GLU A 561 -45.12 5.72 -22.49
C GLU A 561 -46.42 5.36 -21.76
N ASP A 562 -46.46 4.14 -21.27
CA ASP A 562 -47.55 3.55 -20.50
C ASP A 562 -47.14 3.46 -19.02
N LEU A 563 -48.06 3.07 -18.12
CA LEU A 563 -47.75 2.87 -16.70
C LEU A 563 -47.91 1.42 -16.25
N ALA A 564 -46.84 0.81 -15.73
CA ALA A 564 -46.85 -0.49 -15.08
C ALA A 564 -46.96 -0.37 -13.56
N PHE A 565 -48.05 -0.88 -12.99
CA PHE A 565 -48.31 -0.97 -11.56
C PHE A 565 -47.92 -2.35 -11.04
N ILE A 566 -46.90 -2.41 -10.20
CA ILE A 566 -46.41 -3.66 -9.60
C ILE A 566 -46.89 -3.76 -8.16
N THR A 567 -47.56 -4.85 -7.80
CA THR A 567 -48.09 -5.07 -6.45
C THR A 567 -47.11 -5.84 -5.56
N TYR A 568 -47.28 -5.76 -4.22
CA TYR A 568 -46.46 -6.51 -3.27
C TYR A 568 -46.54 -8.04 -3.42
N ASP A 569 -47.61 -8.56 -4.04
CA ASP A 569 -47.77 -9.98 -4.37
C ASP A 569 -47.22 -10.36 -5.76
N GLY A 570 -46.57 -9.42 -6.46
CA GLY A 570 -45.86 -9.68 -7.70
C GLY A 570 -46.71 -9.63 -8.96
N LYS A 571 -47.90 -9.02 -8.94
CA LYS A 571 -48.72 -8.80 -10.14
C LYS A 571 -48.34 -7.51 -10.83
N VAL A 572 -48.41 -7.51 -12.15
CA VAL A 572 -48.16 -6.33 -12.98
C VAL A 572 -49.43 -5.97 -13.74
N TYR A 573 -49.92 -4.75 -13.52
CA TYR A 573 -51.03 -4.17 -14.28
C TYR A 573 -50.51 -3.05 -15.15
N VAL A 574 -50.87 -3.00 -16.43
CA VAL A 574 -50.45 -1.92 -17.34
C VAL A 574 -51.63 -1.03 -17.69
N ALA A 575 -51.47 0.27 -17.53
CA ALA A 575 -52.41 1.28 -17.95
C ALA A 575 -51.89 1.96 -19.21
N LYS A 576 -52.61 1.75 -20.32
CA LYS A 576 -52.24 2.29 -21.62
C LYS A 576 -52.49 3.79 -21.69
N SER A 577 -51.51 4.59 -22.13
CA SER A 577 -51.68 6.00 -22.40
C SER A 577 -52.53 6.24 -23.65
N MET A 578 -53.44 7.20 -23.57
CA MET A 578 -54.23 7.68 -24.69
C MET A 578 -53.80 9.08 -25.14
N GLY A 579 -52.62 9.51 -24.68
CA GLY A 579 -51.90 10.72 -25.02
C GLY A 579 -52.73 11.94 -25.39
N PRO A 580 -53.11 12.13 -26.68
CA PRO A 580 -53.89 13.29 -27.13
C PRO A 580 -55.23 13.50 -26.43
N ASP A 581 -55.79 12.47 -25.81
CA ASP A 581 -57.04 12.57 -25.04
C ASP A 581 -56.82 12.84 -23.53
N HIS A 582 -55.57 12.91 -23.08
CA HIS A 582 -55.10 13.25 -21.72
C HIS A 582 -55.67 12.31 -20.63
N TYR A 583 -55.64 11.00 -20.87
CA TYR A 583 -56.04 9.99 -19.87
C TYR A 583 -55.32 8.64 -20.07
N PHE A 584 -55.25 7.83 -19.00
CA PHE A 584 -54.88 6.41 -19.10
C PHE A 584 -56.12 5.52 -19.11
N ARG A 585 -56.09 4.45 -19.90
CA ARG A 585 -57.10 3.39 -19.78
C ARG A 585 -57.03 2.70 -18.43
N SER A 586 -58.14 2.07 -18.04
CA SER A 586 -58.16 1.23 -16.85
C SER A 586 -57.05 0.16 -16.92
N PRO A 587 -56.21 0.02 -15.88
CA PRO A 587 -55.09 -0.91 -15.89
C PRO A 587 -55.55 -2.36 -16.06
N GLU A 588 -54.88 -3.09 -16.97
CA GLU A 588 -55.15 -4.50 -17.26
C GLU A 588 -54.06 -5.37 -16.63
N LEU A 589 -54.43 -6.53 -16.06
CA LEU A 589 -53.43 -7.48 -15.56
C LEU A 589 -52.64 -8.05 -16.75
N ARG A 590 -51.35 -7.75 -16.84
CA ARG A 590 -50.46 -8.16 -17.92
C ARG A 590 -49.45 -9.24 -17.50
N LEU A 591 -49.22 -9.40 -16.19
CA LEU A 591 -48.44 -10.52 -15.63
C LEU A 591 -48.96 -10.89 -14.25
N ASP A 592 -49.34 -12.16 -14.04
CA ASP A 592 -49.88 -12.64 -12.76
C ASP A 592 -48.79 -12.89 -11.71
N ARG A 593 -47.55 -13.17 -12.13
CA ARG A 593 -46.47 -13.53 -11.21
C ARG A 593 -45.10 -13.14 -11.73
N PHE A 594 -44.72 -11.90 -11.47
CA PHE A 594 -43.36 -11.39 -11.65
C PHE A 594 -42.41 -11.85 -10.52
N LEU A 595 -42.95 -12.12 -9.33
CA LEU A 595 -42.21 -12.48 -8.10
C LEU A 595 -42.92 -13.59 -7.32
N SER A 596 -42.18 -14.38 -6.52
CA SER A 596 -42.79 -15.19 -5.44
C SER A 596 -42.07 -15.02 -4.11
N GLY A 597 -42.74 -14.39 -3.15
CA GLY A 597 -42.19 -14.18 -1.80
C GLY A 597 -43.05 -13.19 -1.03
N ARG A 598 -43.04 -13.27 0.31
CA ARG A 598 -43.85 -12.39 1.18
C ARG A 598 -43.17 -11.04 1.52
N ASP A 599 -41.97 -10.77 1.01
CA ASP A 599 -41.22 -9.58 1.39
C ASP A 599 -40.44 -9.00 0.21
N THR A 600 -41.04 -8.09 -0.56
CA THR A 600 -40.43 -7.44 -1.76
C THR A 600 -39.64 -6.18 -1.42
N ARG A 601 -39.46 -5.85 -0.13
CA ARG A 601 -38.97 -4.54 0.34
C ARG A 601 -37.54 -4.21 -0.09
N GLU A 602 -36.76 -5.19 -0.48
CA GLU A 602 -35.34 -5.04 -0.86
C GLU A 602 -35.07 -5.33 -2.36
N ALA A 603 -36.10 -5.67 -3.16
CA ALA A 603 -35.96 -5.83 -4.61
C ALA A 603 -35.90 -4.47 -5.34
N ARG A 604 -35.32 -4.45 -6.53
CA ARG A 604 -35.31 -3.29 -7.45
C ARG A 604 -35.86 -3.71 -8.81
N VAL A 605 -36.75 -2.90 -9.38
CA VAL A 605 -37.28 -3.10 -10.73
C VAL A 605 -36.96 -1.87 -11.55
N LEU A 606 -36.37 -2.08 -12.71
CA LEU A 606 -36.07 -1.08 -13.73
C LEU A 606 -36.76 -1.47 -15.04
N VAL A 607 -36.76 -0.55 -15.98
CA VAL A 607 -37.34 -0.71 -17.33
C VAL A 607 -36.23 -0.51 -18.35
N GLY A 608 -36.30 -1.23 -19.47
CA GLY A 608 -35.44 -1.03 -20.63
C GLY A 608 -35.75 -2.02 -21.75
N ASP A 609 -35.38 -1.71 -22.99
CA ASP A 609 -35.54 -2.60 -24.15
C ASP A 609 -34.43 -3.67 -24.18
N MET A 610 -34.63 -4.72 -23.39
CA MET A 610 -33.66 -5.81 -23.25
C MET A 610 -33.67 -6.75 -24.48
N THR A 611 -34.58 -6.55 -25.44
CA THR A 611 -34.73 -7.39 -26.63
C THR A 611 -34.35 -6.71 -27.94
N GLY A 612 -34.28 -5.39 -27.97
CA GLY A 612 -34.08 -4.56 -29.17
C GLY A 612 -35.33 -4.51 -30.06
N ASP A 613 -36.52 -4.70 -29.52
CA ASP A 613 -37.78 -4.70 -30.29
C ASP A 613 -38.55 -3.37 -30.21
N GLY A 614 -38.01 -2.39 -29.50
CA GLY A 614 -38.59 -1.07 -29.26
C GLY A 614 -39.62 -1.05 -28.12
N LEU A 615 -39.85 -2.18 -27.43
CA LEU A 615 -40.72 -2.24 -26.26
C LEU A 615 -39.89 -2.24 -24.97
N SER A 616 -40.43 -1.57 -23.97
CA SER A 616 -39.92 -1.59 -22.61
C SER A 616 -40.17 -2.93 -21.92
N ASP A 617 -39.09 -3.57 -21.44
CA ASP A 617 -39.13 -4.79 -20.64
C ASP A 617 -39.00 -4.51 -19.14
N LEU A 618 -39.40 -5.47 -18.31
CA LEU A 618 -39.22 -5.36 -16.86
C LEU A 618 -37.97 -6.12 -16.39
N VAL A 619 -37.06 -5.41 -15.73
CA VAL A 619 -35.80 -5.96 -15.20
C VAL A 619 -35.82 -5.95 -13.66
N LEU A 620 -35.80 -7.14 -13.06
CA LEU A 620 -35.86 -7.35 -11.62
C LEU A 620 -34.51 -7.79 -11.05
N PHE A 621 -34.01 -7.04 -10.07
CA PHE A 621 -32.80 -7.34 -9.30
C PHE A 621 -33.14 -7.80 -7.88
N LEU A 622 -32.66 -8.99 -7.51
CA LEU A 622 -32.84 -9.56 -6.15
C LEU A 622 -31.63 -9.26 -5.24
N ARG A 623 -31.82 -8.42 -4.20
CA ARG A 623 -30.75 -7.97 -3.29
C ARG A 623 -30.63 -8.77 -1.96
N ASP A 624 -31.62 -9.61 -1.59
CA ASP A 624 -31.64 -10.39 -0.34
C ASP A 624 -32.18 -11.83 -0.53
N ALA A 625 -31.51 -12.80 0.11
CA ALA A 625 -31.75 -14.24 0.09
C ALA A 625 -33.08 -14.71 0.72
N ARG A 626 -33.96 -13.80 1.15
CA ARG A 626 -35.32 -14.11 1.64
C ARG A 626 -36.38 -14.10 0.53
N ILE A 627 -36.01 -13.77 -0.70
CA ILE A 627 -36.88 -13.63 -1.87
C ILE A 627 -36.39 -14.61 -2.92
N GLY A 628 -37.24 -15.54 -3.38
CA GLY A 628 -36.83 -16.49 -4.40
C GLY A 628 -37.98 -17.10 -5.18
N ILE A 629 -37.78 -17.32 -6.47
CA ILE A 629 -38.67 -18.12 -7.31
C ILE A 629 -38.22 -19.56 -7.14
N PRO A 630 -39.06 -20.52 -6.71
CA PRO A 630 -38.65 -21.91 -6.64
C PRO A 630 -38.27 -22.38 -8.05
N ALA A 631 -36.98 -22.36 -8.35
CA ALA A 631 -36.44 -23.09 -9.47
C ALA A 631 -36.47 -24.56 -9.06
N ASP A 632 -37.27 -25.35 -9.78
CA ASP A 632 -37.32 -26.81 -9.73
C ASP A 632 -37.90 -27.44 -8.42
N PRO A 633 -38.96 -28.27 -8.49
CA PRO A 633 -39.48 -29.02 -7.33
C PRO A 633 -38.50 -29.99 -6.64
N GLY A 634 -37.25 -30.05 -7.10
CA GLY A 634 -36.18 -30.92 -6.60
C GLY A 634 -35.08 -30.25 -5.76
N THR A 635 -34.97 -28.92 -5.76
CA THR A 635 -33.93 -28.21 -5.01
C THR A 635 -34.45 -27.68 -3.68
N LYS A 636 -33.78 -28.09 -2.60
CA LYS A 636 -34.11 -27.69 -1.22
C LYS A 636 -33.93 -26.17 -1.05
N GLU A 637 -34.87 -25.55 -0.34
CA GLU A 637 -34.83 -24.16 0.14
C GLU A 637 -33.41 -23.74 0.54
N GLY A 638 -32.82 -22.79 -0.20
CA GLY A 638 -31.44 -22.37 0.03
C GLY A 638 -30.93 -21.30 -0.93
N THR A 639 -31.10 -20.03 -0.53
CA THR A 639 -30.22 -18.89 -0.83
C THR A 639 -29.97 -18.55 -2.31
N GLU A 640 -30.82 -17.70 -2.88
CA GLU A 640 -30.74 -17.13 -4.23
C GLU A 640 -30.12 -15.72 -4.19
N TRP A 641 -28.80 -15.61 -4.20
CA TRP A 641 -28.09 -14.32 -4.22
C TRP A 641 -27.82 -13.88 -5.67
N GLY A 642 -28.10 -12.61 -6.01
CA GLY A 642 -27.54 -11.94 -7.20
C GLY A 642 -28.16 -12.32 -8.56
N TYR A 643 -29.39 -12.82 -8.61
CA TYR A 643 -30.11 -13.08 -9.86
C TYR A 643 -30.79 -11.82 -10.41
N VAL A 644 -30.73 -11.70 -11.74
CA VAL A 644 -31.49 -10.72 -12.51
C VAL A 644 -32.53 -11.45 -13.33
N TYR A 645 -33.79 -11.05 -13.23
CA TYR A 645 -34.88 -11.58 -14.04
C TYR A 645 -35.33 -10.54 -15.04
N VAL A 646 -35.58 -10.96 -16.28
CA VAL A 646 -36.17 -10.11 -17.32
C VAL A 646 -37.50 -10.72 -17.72
N ALA A 647 -38.55 -9.89 -17.76
CA ALA A 647 -39.83 -10.25 -18.35
C ALA A 647 -40.05 -9.37 -19.58
N ALA A 648 -39.95 -10.00 -20.76
CA ALA A 648 -40.04 -9.33 -22.05
C ALA A 648 -41.47 -8.86 -22.31
N SER A 649 -41.68 -7.62 -22.76
CA SER A 649 -42.96 -7.17 -23.28
C SER A 649 -43.16 -7.70 -24.71
N ASN A 650 -44.42 -7.88 -25.10
CA ASN A 650 -44.79 -8.16 -26.49
C ASN A 650 -45.95 -7.27 -26.97
N GLY A 651 -46.18 -6.15 -26.27
CA GLY A 651 -47.25 -5.20 -26.52
C GLY A 651 -48.61 -5.60 -25.95
N GLN A 652 -48.86 -6.90 -25.76
CA GLN A 652 -50.12 -7.44 -25.22
C GLN A 652 -49.99 -7.99 -23.80
N GLY A 653 -48.77 -8.21 -23.32
CA GLY A 653 -48.45 -8.68 -21.98
C GLY A 653 -46.95 -8.94 -21.83
N PHE A 654 -46.56 -9.57 -20.72
CA PHE A 654 -45.17 -9.96 -20.51
C PHE A 654 -44.97 -11.46 -20.68
N GLU A 655 -43.84 -11.87 -21.21
CA GLU A 655 -43.38 -13.26 -21.20
C GLU A 655 -43.05 -13.72 -19.76
N ASP A 656 -42.94 -15.04 -19.58
CA ASP A 656 -42.58 -15.62 -18.28
C ASP A 656 -41.17 -15.11 -17.86
N PRO A 657 -40.99 -14.56 -16.64
CA PRO A 657 -39.71 -13.99 -16.23
C PRO A 657 -38.58 -15.03 -16.27
N MET A 658 -37.52 -14.71 -17.01
CA MET A 658 -36.35 -15.58 -17.16
C MET A 658 -35.14 -15.03 -16.42
N VAL A 659 -34.30 -15.92 -15.88
CA VAL A 659 -33.04 -15.51 -15.25
C VAL A 659 -32.04 -15.12 -16.34
N TRP A 660 -31.74 -13.82 -16.43
CA TRP A 660 -30.86 -13.25 -17.45
C TRP A 660 -29.40 -13.70 -17.30
N ASN A 661 -28.92 -13.90 -16.08
CA ASN A 661 -27.52 -14.24 -15.78
C ASN A 661 -27.20 -15.75 -15.60
N TYR A 662 -28.05 -16.68 -16.04
CA TYR A 662 -27.94 -18.11 -15.69
C TYR A 662 -27.25 -19.04 -16.70
N GLU A 663 -27.29 -18.78 -18.02
CA GLU A 663 -27.11 -19.86 -19.02
C GLU A 663 -25.79 -19.93 -19.83
N PHE A 664 -24.77 -19.10 -19.60
CA PHE A 664 -23.63 -19.01 -20.55
C PHE A 664 -22.26 -19.52 -20.09
N TYR A 665 -22.19 -20.28 -18.99
CA TYR A 665 -20.91 -20.76 -18.46
C TYR A 665 -20.74 -22.28 -18.59
N ASP A 666 -19.68 -22.69 -19.31
CA ASP A 666 -19.30 -24.08 -19.58
C ASP A 666 -18.84 -24.84 -18.32
N SER A 667 -18.47 -24.13 -17.24
CA SER A 667 -17.99 -24.73 -15.99
C SER A 667 -18.71 -24.23 -14.74
N GLU A 668 -18.86 -25.11 -13.74
CA GLU A 668 -19.43 -24.77 -12.42
C GLU A 668 -18.61 -23.68 -11.69
N GLN A 669 -17.33 -23.54 -12.05
CA GLN A 669 -16.39 -22.60 -11.44
C GLN A 669 -16.54 -21.18 -12.02
N GLU A 670 -16.80 -21.05 -13.32
CA GLU A 670 -17.22 -19.78 -13.93
C GLU A 670 -18.61 -19.37 -13.46
N ARG A 671 -19.54 -20.32 -13.35
CA ARG A 671 -20.87 -20.09 -12.76
C ARG A 671 -20.81 -19.53 -11.34
N ARG A 672 -19.76 -19.79 -10.55
CA ARG A 672 -19.60 -19.25 -9.18
C ARG A 672 -19.00 -17.85 -9.14
N ARG A 673 -18.31 -17.41 -10.19
CA ARG A 673 -17.62 -16.11 -10.23
C ARG A 673 -18.52 -14.95 -10.67
N TYR A 674 -19.61 -15.26 -11.38
CA TYR A 674 -20.49 -14.27 -12.03
C TYR A 674 -21.94 -14.34 -11.56
N ARG A 675 -22.19 -14.99 -10.40
CA ARG A 675 -23.50 -15.14 -9.75
C ARG A 675 -23.97 -13.91 -8.97
N GLU A 676 -23.20 -12.83 -8.99
CA GLU A 676 -23.26 -11.79 -7.97
C GLU A 676 -23.48 -10.43 -8.65
N PHE A 677 -24.68 -10.22 -9.20
CA PHE A 677 -25.11 -8.91 -9.71
C PHE A 677 -26.03 -8.21 -8.71
N CYS A 678 -25.78 -6.94 -8.42
CA CYS A 678 -26.58 -6.12 -7.50
C CYS A 678 -26.60 -6.67 -6.06
N LEU A 679 -25.46 -7.12 -5.53
CA LEU A 679 -25.34 -7.58 -4.15
C LEU A 679 -25.25 -6.40 -3.16
N HIS A 680 -25.98 -6.48 -2.05
CA HIS A 680 -25.84 -5.55 -0.91
C HIS A 680 -26.04 -4.07 -1.32
N ASP A 681 -24.96 -3.25 -1.31
CA ASP A 681 -24.96 -1.79 -1.52
C ASP A 681 -24.73 -1.38 -3.00
N GLU A 682 -24.83 -2.32 -3.92
CA GLU A 682 -24.76 -2.07 -5.37
C GLU A 682 -26.05 -1.40 -5.88
N GLU A 683 -25.93 -0.37 -6.72
CA GLU A 683 -27.07 0.25 -7.39
C GLU A 683 -27.09 -0.22 -8.86
N PRO A 684 -28.21 -0.80 -9.36
CA PRO A 684 -28.33 -1.22 -10.75
C PRO A 684 -28.73 -0.05 -11.66
N GLY A 685 -28.33 -0.11 -12.92
CA GLY A 685 -28.84 0.69 -14.03
C GLY A 685 -29.10 -0.19 -15.24
N VAL A 686 -30.02 0.26 -16.09
CA VAL A 686 -30.38 -0.35 -17.38
C VAL A 686 -30.26 0.76 -18.43
N GLY A 687 -29.70 0.44 -19.59
CA GLY A 687 -29.45 1.42 -20.66
C GLY A 687 -28.50 0.90 -21.75
N ASP A 688 -28.48 1.49 -22.94
CA ASP A 688 -27.63 1.07 -24.08
C ASP A 688 -26.19 1.57 -23.94
N PHE A 689 -25.39 0.87 -23.14
CA PHE A 689 -24.00 1.25 -22.88
C PHE A 689 -23.03 0.95 -24.05
N ASP A 690 -23.42 0.20 -25.09
CA ASP A 690 -22.54 -0.06 -26.25
C ASP A 690 -23.08 0.29 -27.63
N GLY A 691 -24.19 1.03 -27.66
CA GLY A 691 -24.78 1.63 -28.84
C GLY A 691 -25.25 0.57 -29.84
N ASP A 692 -25.62 -0.62 -29.36
CA ASP A 692 -26.10 -1.72 -30.22
C ASP A 692 -27.63 -1.72 -30.41
N GLY A 693 -28.32 -0.77 -29.76
CA GLY A 693 -29.76 -0.58 -29.78
C GLY A 693 -30.51 -1.57 -28.89
N ILE A 694 -29.81 -2.22 -27.95
CA ILE A 694 -30.38 -3.10 -26.94
C ILE A 694 -29.90 -2.63 -25.57
N ASP A 695 -30.82 -2.48 -24.63
CA ASP A 695 -30.45 -2.07 -23.29
C ASP A 695 -29.62 -3.13 -22.58
N ASP A 696 -28.53 -2.65 -22.02
CA ASP A 696 -27.57 -3.39 -21.22
C ASP A 696 -27.85 -3.22 -19.73
N ILE A 697 -27.21 -4.06 -18.92
CA ILE A 697 -27.27 -3.94 -17.47
C ILE A 697 -25.91 -3.47 -16.94
N ALA A 698 -25.94 -2.36 -16.20
CA ALA A 698 -24.83 -1.89 -15.38
C ALA A 698 -25.12 -2.09 -13.89
N THR A 699 -24.08 -2.42 -13.13
CA THR A 699 -24.08 -2.27 -11.68
C THR A 699 -22.99 -1.30 -11.26
N PHE A 700 -23.44 -0.28 -10.56
CA PHE A 700 -22.62 0.72 -9.93
C PHE A 700 -22.29 0.23 -8.54
N VAL A 701 -21.17 -0.48 -8.47
CA VAL A 701 -20.63 -0.95 -7.21
C VAL A 701 -20.03 0.25 -6.55
N ARG A 702 -20.61 0.67 -5.44
CA ARG A 702 -19.89 1.49 -4.47
C ARG A 702 -18.72 0.64 -3.99
N ILE A 703 -17.56 0.74 -4.66
CA ILE A 703 -16.36 -0.01 -4.30
C ILE A 703 -16.16 0.28 -2.83
N ARG A 704 -16.13 -0.81 -2.06
CA ARG A 704 -15.40 -0.86 -0.80
C ARG A 704 -13.95 -0.50 -1.11
N GLY A 705 -13.68 0.78 -1.33
CA GLY A 705 -12.39 1.33 -0.97
C GLY A 705 -12.21 0.98 0.50
N ASP A 706 -10.99 0.63 0.87
CA ASP A 706 -10.64 0.62 2.28
C ASP A 706 -11.27 1.89 2.90
N PRO A 707 -12.16 1.79 3.91
CA PRO A 707 -12.71 2.97 4.57
C PRO A 707 -11.61 3.86 5.18
N PHE A 708 -10.35 3.44 5.07
CA PHE A 708 -9.16 4.13 5.48
C PHE A 708 -8.15 4.41 4.36
N ASP A 709 -8.52 4.19 3.09
CA ASP A 709 -7.74 4.60 1.94
C ASP A 709 -7.84 6.13 1.81
N GLY A 710 -6.83 6.82 2.33
CA GLY A 710 -6.81 8.28 2.46
C GLY A 710 -6.76 8.81 3.90
N LEU A 711 -6.71 7.94 4.93
CA LEU A 711 -6.35 8.38 6.29
C LEU A 711 -4.92 8.92 6.35
N SER A 712 -4.78 10.21 6.12
CA SER A 712 -3.55 10.95 6.35
C SER A 712 -3.62 11.62 7.71
N GLY A 713 -2.88 11.08 8.67
CA GLY A 713 -2.75 11.69 10.00
C GLY A 713 -1.61 12.70 9.99
N GLY A 714 -1.90 13.98 10.24
CA GLY A 714 -0.87 14.93 10.72
C GLY A 714 -0.43 14.66 12.17
N TYR A 715 -1.15 13.75 12.86
CA TYR A 715 -0.95 13.32 14.25
C TYR A 715 -1.01 11.79 14.31
N PHE A 716 -0.25 11.19 15.21
CA PHE A 716 -0.17 9.74 15.39
C PHE A 716 -0.89 9.31 16.68
N PRO A 717 -2.19 8.95 16.66
CA PRO A 717 -2.90 8.55 17.87
C PRO A 717 -2.46 7.18 18.40
N VAL A 718 -2.80 6.91 19.66
CA VAL A 718 -2.96 5.55 20.19
C VAL A 718 -4.38 5.10 19.88
N MET A 719 -4.53 3.97 19.17
CA MET A 719 -5.83 3.47 18.73
C MET A 719 -6.21 2.18 19.44
N PHE A 720 -7.44 2.12 19.95
CA PHE A 720 -8.06 0.88 20.38
C PHE A 720 -9.26 0.57 19.47
N VAL A 721 -9.17 -0.54 18.75
CA VAL A 721 -10.14 -0.95 17.73
C VAL A 721 -10.77 -2.27 18.14
N GLU A 722 -11.95 -2.17 18.76
CA GLU A 722 -12.77 -3.31 19.12
C GLU A 722 -13.54 -3.78 17.88
N SER A 723 -12.86 -4.54 17.03
CA SER A 723 -13.43 -5.09 15.80
C SER A 723 -12.70 -6.38 15.40
N CYS A 724 -13.44 -7.32 14.80
CA CYS A 724 -12.89 -8.61 14.40
C CYS A 724 -11.77 -8.47 13.37
N LEU A 725 -10.70 -9.26 13.50
CA LEU A 725 -9.65 -9.45 12.49
C LEU A 725 -8.86 -8.18 12.10
N THR A 726 -9.03 -7.06 12.79
CA THR A 726 -8.37 -5.78 12.45
C THR A 726 -6.91 -5.71 12.91
N ALA A 727 -6.40 -6.73 13.60
CA ALA A 727 -5.00 -6.89 13.99
C ALA A 727 -4.48 -8.29 13.59
N LYS A 728 -4.90 -8.79 12.44
CA LYS A 728 -4.56 -10.13 11.95
C LYS A 728 -3.18 -10.15 11.29
N PHE A 729 -2.13 -10.22 12.11
CA PHE A 729 -0.71 -10.30 11.69
C PHE A 729 -0.22 -11.68 11.25
N ALA A 730 -1.09 -12.69 11.21
CA ALA A 730 -0.68 -14.01 10.70
C ALA A 730 -1.88 -14.77 10.16
N PRO A 731 -1.65 -15.81 9.33
CA PRO A 731 -2.70 -16.73 8.89
C PRO A 731 -3.51 -17.30 10.06
N LEU A 732 -4.77 -17.66 9.82
CA LEU A 732 -5.63 -18.37 10.77
C LEU A 732 -5.95 -19.79 10.26
N PRO A 733 -5.06 -20.77 10.43
CA PRO A 733 -5.24 -22.10 9.85
C PRO A 733 -6.42 -22.87 10.44
N PRO A 734 -7.15 -23.65 9.65
CA PRO A 734 -7.03 -23.82 8.18
C PRO A 734 -7.96 -22.88 7.38
N ILE A 735 -8.46 -21.80 7.98
CA ILE A 735 -9.32 -20.83 7.28
C ILE A 735 -8.51 -20.14 6.18
N ASP A 736 -7.29 -19.72 6.50
CA ASP A 736 -6.33 -19.17 5.55
C ASP A 736 -5.35 -20.23 5.04
N GLY A 737 -4.70 -19.91 3.91
CA GLY A 737 -3.54 -20.68 3.48
C GLY A 737 -2.34 -20.43 4.39
N TYR A 738 -1.55 -21.46 4.64
CA TYR A 738 -0.44 -21.43 5.60
C TYR A 738 0.62 -22.48 5.28
N VAL A 739 1.81 -22.33 5.87
CA VAL A 739 2.89 -23.32 5.81
C VAL A 739 2.87 -24.18 7.08
N GLY A 740 2.77 -25.49 6.90
CA GLY A 740 2.83 -26.46 8.00
C GLY A 740 4.25 -26.75 8.48
N VAL A 741 4.39 -27.33 9.68
CA VAL A 741 5.69 -27.81 10.22
C VAL A 741 6.35 -28.89 9.37
N ASP A 742 5.58 -29.54 8.48
CA ASP A 742 6.08 -30.48 7.47
C ASP A 742 6.72 -29.80 6.25
N GLY A 743 6.67 -28.46 6.19
CA GLY A 743 7.16 -27.64 5.07
C GLY A 743 6.20 -27.54 3.89
N THR A 744 5.00 -28.13 3.99
CA THR A 744 3.99 -28.07 2.92
C THR A 744 3.17 -26.78 3.03
N THR A 745 2.96 -26.10 1.90
CA THR A 745 2.01 -24.98 1.82
C THR A 745 0.60 -25.50 1.57
N TYR A 746 -0.32 -25.19 2.49
CA TYR A 746 -1.73 -25.55 2.43
C TYR A 746 -2.56 -24.34 1.97
N GLY A 747 -3.54 -24.57 1.09
CA GLY A 747 -4.51 -23.55 0.69
C GLY A 747 -5.57 -23.28 1.76
N SER A 748 -6.39 -22.24 1.55
CA SER A 748 -7.52 -21.94 2.45
C SER A 748 -8.60 -23.01 2.41
N LYS A 749 -9.24 -23.25 3.56
CA LYS A 749 -10.32 -24.24 3.76
C LYS A 749 -9.96 -25.64 3.23
N HIS A 750 -8.69 -26.01 3.33
CA HIS A 750 -8.21 -27.29 2.83
C HIS A 750 -8.82 -28.45 3.61
N ARG A 751 -9.22 -29.52 2.90
CA ARG A 751 -9.70 -30.77 3.51
C ARG A 751 -8.52 -31.72 3.68
N PHE A 752 -8.07 -31.85 4.92
CA PHE A 752 -6.97 -32.74 5.28
C PHE A 752 -7.40 -34.22 5.19
N PRO A 753 -6.44 -35.16 5.06
CA PRO A 753 -6.73 -36.61 5.05
C PRO A 753 -7.48 -37.09 6.30
N THR A 754 -7.24 -36.44 7.43
CA THR A 754 -8.02 -36.53 8.67
C THR A 754 -8.58 -35.13 8.96
N ARG A 755 -9.65 -34.98 9.76
CA ARG A 755 -10.18 -33.65 10.10
C ARG A 755 -9.27 -32.83 11.04
N VAL A 756 -8.02 -33.24 11.22
CA VAL A 756 -7.02 -32.57 12.06
C VAL A 756 -6.02 -31.86 11.14
N PRO A 757 -5.98 -30.51 11.15
CA PRO A 757 -5.03 -29.74 10.36
C PRO A 757 -3.59 -29.94 10.86
N VAL A 758 -2.63 -29.91 9.94
CA VAL A 758 -1.19 -29.93 10.26
C VAL A 758 -0.83 -28.68 11.06
N ILE A 759 0.02 -28.84 12.07
CA ILE A 759 0.47 -27.74 12.93
C ILE A 759 1.14 -26.65 12.06
N PRO A 760 0.79 -25.36 12.22
CA PRO A 760 1.44 -24.28 11.48
C PRO A 760 2.90 -24.11 11.90
N ARG A 761 3.78 -23.81 10.95
CA ARG A 761 5.18 -23.48 11.26
C ARG A 761 5.25 -22.12 11.97
N PRO A 762 6.20 -21.91 12.91
CA PRO A 762 6.36 -20.61 13.56
C PRO A 762 6.65 -19.46 12.59
N LEU A 763 7.54 -19.66 11.61
CA LEU A 763 7.74 -18.72 10.50
C LEU A 763 6.90 -19.12 9.31
N GLN A 764 6.08 -18.18 8.83
CA GLN A 764 5.26 -18.31 7.63
C GLN A 764 6.03 -17.79 6.40
N SER A 765 5.44 -17.94 5.23
CA SER A 765 6.04 -17.44 3.98
C SER A 765 5.43 -16.09 3.57
N PRO A 766 6.16 -15.23 2.83
CA PRO A 766 5.62 -13.98 2.31
C PRO A 766 4.33 -14.16 1.48
N GLU A 767 4.11 -15.33 0.85
CA GLU A 767 2.89 -15.62 0.08
C GLU A 767 1.65 -15.88 0.95
N THR A 768 1.86 -16.26 2.21
CA THR A 768 0.79 -16.50 3.19
C THR A 768 0.56 -15.29 4.08
N ASP A 769 1.54 -14.40 4.15
CA ASP A 769 1.45 -13.13 4.84
C ASP A 769 0.47 -12.18 4.11
N ARG A 770 -0.36 -11.49 4.87
CA ARG A 770 -1.37 -10.57 4.36
C ARG A 770 -1.57 -9.43 5.35
N ASN A 771 -1.13 -8.24 4.95
CA ASN A 771 -1.36 -7.02 5.69
C ASN A 771 -2.84 -6.86 6.05
N CYS A 772 -3.06 -6.33 7.25
CA CYS A 772 -4.34 -5.85 7.70
C CYS A 772 -4.27 -4.33 7.97
N ILE A 773 -5.39 -3.77 8.38
CA ILE A 773 -5.53 -2.35 8.71
C ILE A 773 -4.52 -1.88 9.76
N ALA A 774 -4.07 -2.74 10.68
CA ALA A 774 -3.12 -2.33 11.69
C ALA A 774 -1.73 -2.01 11.10
N GLU A 775 -1.24 -2.81 10.16
CA GLU A 775 -0.02 -2.56 9.39
C GLU A 775 -0.14 -1.23 8.63
N ASP A 776 -1.28 -0.96 8.00
CA ASP A 776 -1.53 0.28 7.24
C ASP A 776 -1.37 1.54 8.10
N PHE A 777 -1.85 1.50 9.35
CA PHE A 777 -1.69 2.62 10.27
C PHE A 777 -0.30 2.70 10.88
N LEU A 778 0.36 1.57 11.14
CA LEU A 778 1.63 1.56 11.87
C LEU A 778 2.83 1.76 10.96
N LEU A 779 2.81 1.31 9.71
CA LEU A 779 4.04 1.11 8.93
C LEU A 779 4.20 2.06 7.74
N PHE A 780 3.15 2.76 7.32
CA PHE A 780 3.23 3.69 6.20
C PHE A 780 3.43 5.14 6.68
N SER A 781 4.29 5.89 5.98
CA SER A 781 4.74 7.24 6.36
C SER A 781 3.68 8.34 6.20
N GLY A 782 2.76 8.17 5.25
CA GLY A 782 1.66 9.12 4.99
C GLY A 782 0.38 8.87 5.79
N LYS A 783 0.37 7.86 6.66
CA LYS A 783 -0.82 7.42 7.40
C LYS A 783 -0.53 7.21 8.89
N GLY A 784 -1.59 7.27 9.69
CA GLY A 784 -1.75 6.29 10.76
C GLY A 784 -1.42 6.68 12.20
N ALA A 785 -0.97 5.71 12.98
CA ALA A 785 -0.93 5.68 14.45
C ALA A 785 0.47 5.31 14.97
N VAL A 786 0.74 5.58 16.25
CA VAL A 786 1.96 5.06 16.92
C VAL A 786 1.72 3.72 17.63
N ALA A 787 0.46 3.40 17.88
CA ALA A 787 0.04 2.15 18.45
C ALA A 787 -1.38 1.78 18.03
N TYR A 788 -1.61 0.49 17.89
CA TYR A 788 -2.87 -0.09 17.45
C TYR A 788 -3.17 -1.34 18.28
N ILE A 789 -4.29 -1.33 19.00
CA ILE A 789 -4.77 -2.46 19.79
C ILE A 789 -6.02 -3.00 19.11
N GLY A 790 -6.03 -4.26 18.70
CA GLY A 790 -7.13 -4.83 17.93
C GLY A 790 -7.26 -6.34 17.99
N GLY A 791 -8.31 -6.86 17.37
CA GLY A 791 -8.62 -8.29 17.34
C GLY A 791 -7.86 -9.03 16.24
N VAL A 792 -7.10 -10.05 16.62
CA VAL A 792 -6.37 -10.95 15.71
C VAL A 792 -7.31 -11.92 14.98
N GLN A 793 -8.45 -12.22 15.58
CA GLN A 793 -9.49 -13.08 15.04
C GLN A 793 -10.90 -12.54 15.40
N VAL A 794 -11.93 -13.38 15.26
CA VAL A 794 -13.31 -13.02 15.64
C VAL A 794 -13.43 -12.77 17.14
N LEU A 795 -13.87 -11.56 17.49
CA LEU A 795 -14.21 -11.15 18.86
C LEU A 795 -15.69 -11.48 19.12
N GLN A 796 -15.99 -12.47 19.98
CA GLN A 796 -17.38 -12.88 20.22
C GLN A 796 -18.12 -12.05 21.28
N GLY A 797 -19.27 -11.50 20.90
CA GLY A 797 -20.24 -10.81 21.78
C GLY A 797 -21.47 -11.68 22.07
N GLY A 798 -21.52 -12.31 23.25
CA GLY A 798 -22.70 -13.02 23.77
C GLY A 798 -23.34 -12.31 24.97
N PRO A 799 -24.50 -12.76 25.48
CA PRO A 799 -25.17 -12.14 26.63
C PRO A 799 -24.25 -12.24 27.86
N GLY A 800 -23.61 -11.13 28.20
CA GLY A 800 -22.47 -11.09 29.15
C GLY A 800 -21.24 -10.31 28.67
N ILE A 801 -21.29 -9.67 27.49
CA ILE A 801 -20.44 -8.56 26.98
C ILE A 801 -18.96 -8.64 27.43
N VAL A 802 -18.22 -9.53 26.78
CA VAL A 802 -16.86 -9.90 27.18
C VAL A 802 -15.79 -9.01 26.53
N ALA A 803 -15.94 -8.67 25.25
CA ALA A 803 -15.00 -7.81 24.53
C ALA A 803 -15.02 -6.35 25.03
N ASN A 804 -16.21 -5.80 25.31
CA ASN A 804 -16.34 -4.41 25.78
C ASN A 804 -15.68 -4.19 27.15
N TYR A 805 -15.48 -5.25 27.96
CA TYR A 805 -14.84 -5.10 29.26
C TYR A 805 -13.33 -4.85 29.14
N LEU A 806 -12.62 -5.59 28.29
CA LEU A 806 -11.20 -5.31 27.99
C LEU A 806 -11.04 -3.88 27.48
N HIS A 807 -11.93 -3.50 26.56
CA HIS A 807 -11.94 -2.17 25.98
C HIS A 807 -12.11 -1.08 27.05
N ARG A 808 -13.15 -1.20 27.89
CA ARG A 808 -13.39 -0.30 29.02
C ARG A 808 -12.19 -0.21 29.97
N LYS A 809 -11.53 -1.33 30.25
CA LYS A 809 -10.36 -1.35 31.15
C LYS A 809 -9.10 -0.77 30.51
N PHE A 810 -8.96 -0.87 29.20
CA PHE A 810 -7.91 -0.14 28.49
C PHE A 810 -8.08 1.37 28.65
N TYR A 811 -9.30 1.91 28.51
CA TYR A 811 -9.56 3.34 28.78
C TYR A 811 -9.24 3.75 30.19
N GLU A 812 -9.70 2.97 31.16
CA GLU A 812 -9.46 3.25 32.56
C GLU A 812 -7.95 3.27 32.83
N GLY A 813 -7.20 2.30 32.31
CA GLY A 813 -5.73 2.30 32.40
C GLY A 813 -5.10 3.52 31.71
N TYR A 814 -5.54 3.87 30.50
CA TYR A 814 -5.04 5.02 29.73
C TYR A 814 -5.30 6.33 30.48
N ALA A 815 -6.48 6.46 31.06
CA ALA A 815 -6.91 7.57 31.88
C ALA A 815 -6.03 7.73 33.12
N LEU A 816 -5.82 6.63 33.86
CA LEU A 816 -4.96 6.60 35.04
C LEU A 816 -3.50 6.92 34.68
N ALA A 817 -3.00 6.43 33.54
CA ALA A 817 -1.66 6.75 33.05
C ALA A 817 -1.50 8.24 32.72
N CYS A 818 -2.50 8.83 32.05
CA CYS A 818 -2.51 10.27 31.75
C CYS A 818 -2.56 11.12 33.03
N ALA A 819 -3.30 10.67 34.05
CA ALA A 819 -3.41 11.35 35.35
C ALA A 819 -2.18 11.16 36.25
N GLY A 820 -1.21 10.31 35.86
CA GLY A 820 -0.05 9.96 36.69
C GLY A 820 -0.36 9.01 37.84
N GLU A 821 -1.54 8.37 37.83
CA GLU A 821 -1.97 7.36 38.81
C GLU A 821 -1.55 5.93 38.42
N LEU A 822 -1.20 5.72 37.14
CA LEU A 822 -0.57 4.51 36.60
C LEU A 822 0.77 4.91 35.96
N PRO A 823 1.80 4.03 35.93
CA PRO A 823 2.97 4.25 35.07
C PRO A 823 2.56 4.63 33.64
N SER A 824 3.26 5.60 33.06
CA SER A 824 2.81 6.31 31.85
C SER A 824 3.20 5.65 30.53
N CYS A 825 3.63 4.38 30.54
CA CYS A 825 3.92 3.65 29.31
C CYS A 825 2.69 2.89 28.80
N LEU A 826 2.56 2.77 27.48
CA LEU A 826 1.44 2.09 26.83
C LEU A 826 1.28 0.62 27.27
N GLY A 827 2.39 -0.09 27.47
CA GLY A 827 2.39 -1.46 27.93
C GLY A 827 1.75 -1.64 29.30
N ASP A 828 1.89 -0.66 30.20
CA ASP A 828 1.28 -0.69 31.53
C ASP A 828 -0.25 -0.60 31.44
N VAL A 829 -0.76 0.20 30.50
CA VAL A 829 -2.19 0.31 30.19
C VAL A 829 -2.74 -1.01 29.63
N TRP A 830 -2.00 -1.62 28.70
CA TRP A 830 -2.36 -2.94 28.17
C TRP A 830 -2.39 -4.00 29.26
N ASN A 831 -1.35 -4.09 30.10
CA ASN A 831 -1.28 -5.04 31.20
C ASN A 831 -2.41 -4.83 32.22
N TYR A 832 -2.69 -3.57 32.58
CA TYR A 832 -3.83 -3.22 33.44
C TYR A 832 -5.15 -3.74 32.87
N SER A 833 -5.36 -3.62 31.55
CA SER A 833 -6.58 -4.08 30.89
C SER A 833 -6.75 -5.61 30.97
N ILE A 834 -5.69 -6.36 30.67
CA ILE A 834 -5.66 -7.82 30.73
C ILE A 834 -5.87 -8.29 32.17
N HIS A 835 -5.09 -7.77 33.11
CA HIS A 835 -5.19 -8.17 34.52
C HIS A 835 -6.58 -7.86 35.10
N SER A 836 -7.14 -6.69 34.80
CA SER A 836 -8.50 -6.33 35.25
C SER A 836 -9.56 -7.27 34.69
N TYR A 837 -9.41 -7.70 33.44
CA TYR A 837 -10.30 -8.65 32.80
C TYR A 837 -10.20 -10.04 33.45
N LEU A 838 -8.98 -10.54 33.67
CA LEU A 838 -8.75 -11.82 34.33
C LEU A 838 -9.41 -11.85 35.72
N VAL A 839 -9.16 -10.81 36.54
CA VAL A 839 -9.78 -10.67 37.86
C VAL A 839 -11.31 -10.63 37.79
N HIS A 840 -11.89 -9.87 36.84
CA HIS A 840 -13.34 -9.71 36.74
C HIS A 840 -14.06 -11.03 36.44
N TYR A 841 -13.51 -11.82 35.52
CA TYR A 841 -14.10 -13.09 35.13
C TYR A 841 -13.62 -14.27 36.00
N GLY A 842 -12.77 -14.02 37.00
CA GLY A 842 -12.16 -15.06 37.83
C GLY A 842 -11.31 -16.02 37.00
N LEU A 843 -10.66 -15.49 35.97
CA LEU A 843 -9.71 -16.18 35.09
C LEU A 843 -8.29 -15.85 35.60
N GLY A 844 -7.31 -16.65 35.21
CA GLY A 844 -5.92 -16.39 35.55
C GLY A 844 -5.61 -16.46 37.04
N ARG A 845 -5.84 -17.67 37.58
CA ARG A 845 -5.22 -18.33 38.72
C ARG A 845 -5.80 -19.76 38.77
N TYR A 846 -5.09 -20.76 39.31
CA TYR A 846 -5.40 -22.21 39.24
C TYR A 846 -6.86 -22.71 39.49
N ASP A 847 -7.77 -21.86 39.97
CA ASP A 847 -9.19 -22.20 40.22
C ASP A 847 -10.08 -22.30 38.95
N TRP A 848 -9.78 -21.57 37.87
CA TRP A 848 -10.50 -21.70 36.59
C TRP A 848 -10.03 -22.84 35.66
N PRO A 849 -8.72 -23.16 35.57
CA PRO A 849 -8.18 -24.23 34.71
C PRO A 849 -8.80 -25.62 34.89
N ARG A 850 -9.55 -25.89 35.96
CA ARG A 850 -10.20 -27.18 36.20
C ARG A 850 -11.69 -27.21 35.87
N ARG A 851 -12.26 -26.07 35.44
CA ARG A 851 -13.67 -26.03 35.04
C ARG A 851 -13.84 -26.75 33.71
N GLN A 852 -14.54 -27.87 33.75
CA GLN A 852 -15.05 -28.51 32.54
C GLN A 852 -16.04 -27.57 31.85
N ALA A 853 -15.99 -27.53 30.53
CA ALA A 853 -17.03 -26.85 29.77
C ALA A 853 -18.41 -27.42 30.16
N PRO A 854 -19.43 -26.56 30.36
CA PRO A 854 -20.81 -27.01 30.53
C PRO A 854 -21.21 -28.04 29.47
N SER A 855 -22.12 -28.96 29.81
CA SER A 855 -22.57 -29.99 28.86
C SER A 855 -23.47 -29.43 27.74
N ASP A 856 -24.05 -28.25 27.93
CA ASP A 856 -24.88 -27.57 26.92
C ASP A 856 -24.03 -26.72 25.95
N ASP A 857 -24.43 -26.71 24.67
CA ASP A 857 -23.71 -26.03 23.59
C ASP A 857 -23.45 -24.54 23.87
N LYS A 858 -24.44 -23.83 24.44
CA LYS A 858 -24.38 -22.38 24.61
C LYS A 858 -23.50 -21.99 25.79
N GLY A 859 -23.60 -22.70 26.91
CA GLY A 859 -22.78 -22.51 28.10
C GLY A 859 -21.31 -22.84 27.86
N ALA A 860 -21.04 -23.94 27.14
CA ALA A 860 -19.68 -24.34 26.74
C ALA A 860 -19.01 -23.26 25.87
N ALA A 861 -19.69 -22.84 24.80
CA ALA A 861 -19.17 -21.82 23.90
C ALA A 861 -18.91 -20.49 24.62
N ALA A 862 -19.81 -20.05 25.51
CA ALA A 862 -19.62 -18.82 26.28
C ALA A 862 -18.41 -18.88 27.21
N ALA A 863 -18.19 -20.00 27.90
CA ALA A 863 -17.04 -20.17 28.81
C ALA A 863 -15.70 -20.20 28.07
N VAL A 864 -15.63 -20.92 26.94
CA VAL A 864 -14.43 -20.95 26.09
C VAL A 864 -14.16 -19.57 25.49
N HIS A 865 -15.19 -18.87 25.00
CA HIS A 865 -15.04 -17.49 24.51
C HIS A 865 -14.46 -16.57 25.59
N ALA A 866 -14.99 -16.61 26.81
CA ALA A 866 -14.50 -15.78 27.91
C ALA A 866 -13.02 -16.04 28.25
N TYR A 867 -12.59 -17.30 28.28
CA TYR A 867 -11.17 -17.62 28.51
C TYR A 867 -10.29 -17.20 27.32
N HIS A 868 -10.79 -17.35 26.10
CA HIS A 868 -10.03 -17.12 24.87
C HIS A 868 -9.84 -15.64 24.55
N GLN A 869 -10.72 -14.72 24.97
CA GLN A 869 -10.64 -13.29 24.58
C GLN A 869 -9.26 -12.62 24.77
N PRO A 870 -8.58 -12.68 25.93
CA PRO A 870 -7.28 -12.02 26.12
C PRO A 870 -6.20 -12.54 25.17
N LEU A 871 -6.33 -13.76 24.66
CA LEU A 871 -5.40 -14.35 23.69
C LEU A 871 -5.60 -13.81 22.26
N LYS A 872 -6.70 -13.08 22.00
CA LYS A 872 -7.09 -12.56 20.68
C LYS A 872 -6.78 -11.08 20.47
N VAL A 873 -6.41 -10.36 21.52
CA VAL A 873 -6.20 -8.91 21.48
C VAL A 873 -4.70 -8.64 21.50
N ALA A 874 -4.18 -8.13 20.40
CA ALA A 874 -2.76 -7.80 20.28
C ALA A 874 -2.53 -6.30 20.51
N LEU A 875 -1.42 -5.97 21.17
CA LEU A 875 -0.85 -4.62 21.18
C LEU A 875 0.18 -4.54 20.07
N PHE A 876 -0.10 -3.77 19.02
CA PHE A 876 0.90 -3.40 18.04
C PHE A 876 1.43 -2.00 18.34
N GLY A 877 2.76 -1.87 18.35
CA GLY A 877 3.46 -0.67 18.77
C GLY A 877 4.42 -0.90 19.94
N ASP A 878 5.21 0.13 20.25
CA ASP A 878 6.20 0.14 21.31
C ASP A 878 5.53 0.13 22.70
N PRO A 879 5.66 -0.95 23.51
CA PRO A 879 5.05 -1.02 24.83
C PRO A 879 5.70 -0.03 25.83
N SER A 880 6.89 0.50 25.54
CA SER A 880 7.54 1.54 26.34
C SER A 880 7.14 2.96 25.94
N LEU A 881 6.23 3.12 24.97
CA LEU A 881 5.76 4.43 24.49
C LEU A 881 5.18 5.27 25.63
N ARG A 882 5.75 6.45 25.86
CA ARG A 882 5.31 7.37 26.91
C ARG A 882 4.09 8.17 26.47
N LEU A 883 2.93 7.90 27.07
CA LEU A 883 1.63 8.45 26.65
C LEU A 883 1.50 9.97 26.83
N ASN A 884 2.18 10.53 27.84
CA ASN A 884 2.24 11.97 28.06
C ASN A 884 3.40 12.65 27.28
N GLY A 885 4.18 11.87 26.52
CA GLY A 885 5.39 12.35 25.86
C GLY A 885 6.50 12.71 26.86
N LEU A 886 7.50 13.45 26.38
CA LEU A 886 8.67 13.85 27.13
C LEU A 886 8.68 15.35 27.39
N GLU A 887 8.65 15.76 28.67
CA GLU A 887 8.65 17.17 29.09
C GLU A 887 10.02 17.86 28.97
N ASN A 888 11.12 17.08 28.94
CA ASN A 888 12.49 17.60 28.93
C ASN A 888 13.21 17.27 27.60
N ARG A 889 13.96 18.24 27.09
CA ARG A 889 14.85 18.08 25.93
C ARG A 889 15.94 17.02 26.25
N PRO A 890 16.14 15.99 25.41
CA PRO A 890 17.30 15.13 25.58
C PRO A 890 18.57 15.94 25.34
N PRO A 891 19.66 15.71 26.10
CA PRO A 891 20.96 16.22 25.72
C PRO A 891 21.32 15.60 24.36
N PHE A 892 21.35 16.40 23.29
CA PHE A 892 21.85 15.94 21.99
C PHE A 892 23.19 15.23 22.18
N PHE A 893 23.33 14.07 21.50
CA PHE A 893 24.51 13.21 21.36
C PHE A 893 25.74 13.68 22.14
N ARG A 894 25.87 13.22 23.39
CA ARG A 894 27.17 13.16 24.07
C ARG A 894 27.65 11.72 24.08
N SER A 895 28.30 11.28 23.01
CA SER A 895 29.28 10.21 23.13
C SER A 895 30.59 10.65 22.50
N SER A 896 31.66 10.37 23.24
CA SER A 896 33.00 10.91 23.11
C SER A 896 33.85 10.17 22.07
N HIS A 897 33.32 9.92 20.87
CA HIS A 897 34.09 9.37 19.75
C HIS A 897 33.99 10.33 18.56
N PRO A 898 35.11 10.75 17.94
CA PRO A 898 35.05 11.57 16.75
C PRO A 898 34.36 10.75 15.66
N THR A 899 33.13 11.15 15.32
CA THR A 899 32.32 10.58 14.25
C THR A 899 33.07 10.77 12.93
N SER A 900 33.56 9.69 12.33
CA SER A 900 33.95 9.79 10.94
C SER A 900 32.69 10.05 10.10
N PRO A 901 32.77 10.78 8.97
CA PRO A 901 31.64 10.97 8.05
C PRO A 901 30.96 9.64 7.65
N GLN A 902 31.72 8.55 7.59
CA GLN A 902 31.23 7.20 7.30
C GLN A 902 30.33 6.64 8.40
N ASP A 903 30.52 7.04 9.67
CA ASP A 903 29.68 6.61 10.79
C ASP A 903 28.33 7.34 10.82
N ILE A 904 28.26 8.57 10.28
CA ILE A 904 26.99 9.32 10.14
C ILE A 904 26.15 8.74 9.00
N CYS A 905 26.78 8.39 7.87
CA CYS A 905 26.08 7.70 6.77
C CYS A 905 25.60 6.30 7.15
N ARG A 906 26.35 5.61 8.01
CA ARG A 906 26.01 4.31 8.58
C ARG A 906 25.05 4.36 9.78
N VAL A 907 24.56 5.52 10.20
CA VAL A 907 23.63 5.65 11.35
C VAL A 907 22.35 6.40 10.97
N ALA A 908 22.39 7.26 9.95
CA ALA A 908 21.28 8.13 9.59
C ALA A 908 20.77 7.97 8.14
N GLY A 909 21.37 7.08 7.34
CA GLY A 909 21.02 6.87 5.93
C GLY A 909 21.34 8.09 5.06
N CYS A 910 22.56 8.16 4.54
CA CYS A 910 22.95 9.23 3.62
C CYS A 910 22.24 9.13 2.27
N LEU A 911 21.85 10.28 1.72
CA LEU A 911 21.58 10.37 0.29
C LEU A 911 22.93 10.42 -0.44
N GLU A 912 23.25 9.37 -1.19
CA GLU A 912 24.44 9.34 -2.04
C GLU A 912 24.17 10.11 -3.34
N VAL A 913 25.02 11.08 -3.63
CA VAL A 913 24.90 11.97 -4.78
C VAL A 913 26.23 11.98 -5.51
N GLN A 914 26.20 11.78 -6.82
CA GLN A 914 27.39 11.98 -7.64
C GLN A 914 27.64 13.48 -7.83
N GLU A 915 28.89 13.93 -7.76
CA GLU A 915 29.19 15.32 -8.11
C GLU A 915 28.71 15.67 -9.53
N GLY A 916 28.32 16.93 -9.74
CA GLY A 916 27.68 17.36 -10.98
C GLY A 916 26.27 16.81 -11.21
N GLN A 917 25.77 15.87 -10.38
CA GLN A 917 24.40 15.38 -10.45
C GLN A 917 23.42 16.41 -9.87
N ARG A 918 22.35 16.67 -10.62
CA ARG A 918 21.25 17.51 -10.16
C ARG A 918 20.27 16.70 -9.32
N VAL A 919 20.07 17.10 -8.06
CA VAL A 919 19.29 16.37 -7.06
C VAL A 919 18.08 17.18 -6.60
N LEU A 920 16.94 16.50 -6.46
CA LEU A 920 15.71 17.06 -5.92
C LEU A 920 15.61 16.76 -4.43
N PHE A 921 15.55 17.81 -3.62
CA PHE A 921 15.20 17.71 -2.21
C PHE A 921 13.74 18.08 -2.03
N ASP A 922 13.00 17.28 -1.26
CA ASP A 922 11.57 17.47 -1.02
C ASP A 922 11.28 17.52 0.49
N ALA A 923 10.78 18.66 0.96
CA ALA A 923 10.46 18.87 2.37
C ALA A 923 9.18 18.13 2.81
N THR A 924 8.32 17.68 1.89
CA THR A 924 7.06 17.00 2.22
C THR A 924 7.28 15.72 3.03
N ARG A 925 8.42 15.04 2.82
CA ARG A 925 8.80 13.83 3.56
C ARG A 925 8.99 14.03 5.05
N TYR A 926 9.19 15.28 5.50
CA TYR A 926 9.37 15.61 6.92
C TYR A 926 8.06 15.97 7.62
N GLY A 927 6.92 15.92 6.91
CA GLY A 927 5.61 16.10 7.52
C GLY A 927 5.39 17.50 8.12
N PHE A 928 6.02 18.54 7.57
CA PHE A 928 5.79 19.92 8.02
C PHE A 928 4.31 20.28 7.89
N CYS A 929 3.69 20.63 9.01
CA CYS A 929 2.31 21.08 9.05
C CYS A 929 2.21 22.34 9.91
N ASP A 930 1.33 23.25 9.49
CA ASP A 930 0.92 24.37 10.32
C ASP A 930 -0.40 24.03 11.03
N PRO A 931 -0.51 24.19 12.37
CA PRO A 931 -1.71 23.85 13.13
C PRO A 931 -2.99 24.53 12.66
N ASP A 932 -2.88 25.74 12.09
CA ASP A 932 -4.02 26.54 11.64
C ASP A 932 -4.24 26.43 10.11
N GLY A 933 -3.43 25.61 9.43
CA GLY A 933 -3.51 25.38 7.99
C GLY A 933 -2.85 26.48 7.15
N ASP A 934 -2.01 27.31 7.76
CA ASP A 934 -1.29 28.36 7.05
C ASP A 934 -0.39 27.78 5.96
N ARG A 935 -0.28 28.55 4.86
CA ARG A 935 0.65 28.23 3.79
C ARG A 935 2.09 28.39 4.31
N LEU A 936 2.83 27.29 4.30
CA LEU A 936 4.21 27.25 4.74
C LEU A 936 5.18 27.73 3.67
N TRP A 937 6.25 28.38 4.12
CA TRP A 937 7.43 28.71 3.32
C TRP A 937 8.62 27.88 3.77
N TYR A 938 9.45 27.43 2.84
CA TYR A 938 10.59 26.56 3.04
C TYR A 938 11.87 27.26 2.60
N ARG A 939 12.97 26.98 3.29
CA ARG A 939 14.31 27.37 2.85
C ARG A 939 15.31 26.27 3.18
N TRP A 940 16.39 26.26 2.42
CA TRP A 940 17.39 25.21 2.41
C TRP A 940 18.78 25.77 2.64
N ASP A 941 19.57 25.00 3.37
CA ASP A 941 21.00 25.14 3.61
C ASP A 941 21.60 23.82 3.11
N PHE A 942 22.01 23.80 1.84
CA PHE A 942 22.50 22.63 1.12
C PHE A 942 23.96 22.34 1.40
N ASN A 943 24.75 23.35 1.75
CA ASN A 943 26.17 23.21 1.99
C ASN A 943 26.53 22.97 3.47
N GLY A 944 25.55 23.09 4.38
CA GLY A 944 25.68 22.83 5.81
C GLY A 944 26.47 23.89 6.57
N ASP A 945 26.70 25.07 6.00
CA ASP A 945 27.52 26.13 6.59
C ASP A 945 26.76 26.99 7.62
N GLY A 946 25.45 26.78 7.73
CA GLY A 946 24.56 27.49 8.66
C GLY A 946 23.99 28.79 8.10
N GLU A 947 24.44 29.24 6.93
CA GLU A 947 23.79 30.25 6.09
C GLU A 947 22.76 29.57 5.16
N TRP A 948 21.79 30.34 4.65
CA TRP A 948 20.71 29.78 3.83
C TRP A 948 21.00 29.99 2.36
N ASP A 949 21.17 28.89 1.61
CA ASP A 949 21.42 28.90 0.17
C ASP A 949 20.20 29.35 -0.64
N THR A 950 18.99 29.14 -0.10
CA THR A 950 17.76 29.58 -0.75
C THR A 950 17.04 30.68 0.03
N SER A 951 16.40 31.58 -0.72
CA SER A 951 15.30 32.39 -0.17
C SER A 951 14.13 31.49 0.24
N TRP A 952 13.21 32.04 1.05
CA TRP A 952 11.95 31.39 1.36
C TRP A 952 11.13 31.11 0.09
N SER A 953 10.65 29.88 -0.06
CA SER A 953 9.86 29.39 -1.19
C SER A 953 8.59 28.71 -0.70
N THR A 954 7.50 28.78 -1.46
CA THR A 954 6.27 28.05 -1.11
C THR A 954 6.22 26.66 -1.74
N ASP A 955 7.12 26.36 -2.68
CA ASP A 955 7.33 25.00 -3.15
C ASP A 955 8.20 24.28 -2.11
N PRO A 956 7.73 23.18 -1.50
CA PRO A 956 8.53 22.38 -0.57
C PRO A 956 9.70 21.69 -1.26
N ARG A 957 9.83 21.78 -2.59
CA ARG A 957 10.90 21.14 -3.35
C ARG A 957 11.94 22.14 -3.81
N ALA A 958 13.20 21.73 -3.75
CA ALA A 958 14.32 22.53 -4.24
C ALA A 958 15.38 21.65 -4.92
N TRP A 959 15.94 22.17 -6.01
CA TRP A 959 16.99 21.50 -6.77
C TRP A 959 18.35 22.03 -6.35
N TRP A 960 19.32 21.13 -6.18
CA TRP A 960 20.71 21.49 -5.94
C TRP A 960 21.64 20.63 -6.80
N THR A 961 22.83 21.14 -7.07
CA THR A 961 23.89 20.42 -7.77
C THR A 961 25.16 20.67 -6.99
N TYR A 962 25.78 19.60 -6.49
CA TYR A 962 27.06 19.72 -5.80
C TYR A 962 28.16 19.88 -6.85
N PRO A 963 28.95 20.96 -6.79
CA PRO A 963 29.92 21.28 -7.83
C PRO A 963 31.16 20.38 -7.78
N ASP A 964 31.39 19.73 -6.64
CA ASP A 964 32.62 19.00 -6.33
C ASP A 964 32.31 17.91 -5.31
N ASP A 965 33.07 16.83 -5.33
CA ASP A 965 33.03 15.80 -4.32
C ASP A 965 33.47 16.33 -2.95
N ARG A 966 33.05 15.63 -1.90
CA ARG A 966 33.51 15.91 -0.55
C ARG A 966 33.67 14.60 0.21
N PRO A 967 34.83 14.35 0.83
CA PRO A 967 35.00 13.19 1.70
C PRO A 967 34.17 13.30 2.99
N GLU A 968 33.64 14.49 3.30
CA GLU A 968 32.79 14.78 4.45
C GLU A 968 31.29 14.76 4.09
N VAL A 969 30.46 14.30 5.03
CA VAL A 969 29.00 14.29 4.91
C VAL A 969 28.47 15.69 5.11
N VAL A 970 27.71 16.19 4.15
CA VAL A 970 27.04 17.47 4.22
C VAL A 970 25.69 17.30 4.90
N MET A 971 25.42 18.11 5.92
CA MET A 971 24.15 18.10 6.65
C MET A 971 23.20 19.12 6.05
N VAL A 972 22.48 18.72 5.00
CA VAL A 972 21.49 19.58 4.34
C VAL A 972 20.37 19.90 5.33
N ALA A 973 20.15 21.17 5.63
CA ALA A 973 19.10 21.60 6.54
C ALA A 973 17.91 22.20 5.78
N VAL A 974 16.70 21.87 6.25
CA VAL A 974 15.46 22.50 5.81
C VAL A 974 14.70 23.07 6.99
N GLN A 975 14.07 24.22 6.76
CA GLN A 975 13.23 24.87 7.75
C GLN A 975 11.95 25.38 7.07
N ALA A 976 10.82 25.20 7.74
CA ALA A 976 9.54 25.78 7.35
C ALA A 976 9.22 27.03 8.19
N MET A 977 8.44 27.96 7.66
CA MET A 977 7.97 29.15 8.35
C MET A 977 6.51 29.41 8.00
N ASP A 978 5.72 29.76 9.00
CA ASP A 978 4.31 30.13 8.86
C ASP A 978 4.15 31.56 8.29
N THR A 979 2.90 31.95 8.02
CA THR A 979 2.61 33.31 7.50
C THR A 979 2.81 34.41 8.56
N HIS A 980 2.99 34.02 9.82
CA HIS A 980 3.21 34.88 10.98
C HIS A 980 4.72 35.05 11.32
N GLY A 981 5.61 34.47 10.52
CA GLY A 981 7.07 34.57 10.67
C GLY A 981 7.68 33.64 11.72
N ARG A 982 6.93 32.66 12.23
CA ARG A 982 7.45 31.64 13.15
C ARG A 982 8.01 30.47 12.36
N CYS A 983 9.24 30.09 12.71
CA CYS A 983 9.96 29.02 12.02
C CYS A 983 9.86 27.69 12.78
N SER A 984 9.77 26.58 12.03
CA SER A 984 9.97 25.23 12.54
C SER A 984 11.40 25.05 13.07
N PRO A 985 11.68 23.97 13.83
CA PRO A 985 13.04 23.47 13.96
C PRO A 985 13.67 23.18 12.59
N LYS A 986 15.00 23.19 12.50
CA LYS A 986 15.71 22.70 11.32
C LYS A 986 15.64 21.17 11.31
N PHE A 987 15.32 20.60 10.16
CA PHE A 987 15.44 19.17 9.89
C PHE A 987 16.65 18.95 9.00
N PHE A 988 17.33 17.82 9.16
CA PHE A 988 18.59 17.55 8.47
C PHE A 988 18.51 16.29 7.61
N GLN A 989 19.13 16.34 6.44
CA GLN A 989 19.46 15.18 5.62
C GLN A 989 20.98 15.09 5.51
N PRO A 990 21.59 13.99 5.98
CA PRO A 990 22.98 13.71 5.64
C PRO A 990 23.09 13.36 4.14
N VAL A 991 24.01 14.00 3.44
CA VAL A 991 24.30 13.79 2.01
C VAL A 991 25.78 13.47 1.86
N GLN A 992 26.08 12.38 1.17
CA GLN A 992 27.44 12.03 0.79
C GLN A 992 27.63 12.32 -0.70
N ILE A 993 28.63 13.14 -1.02
CA ILE A 993 28.95 13.51 -2.39
C ILE A 993 30.10 12.61 -2.86
N LEU A 994 29.85 11.84 -3.91
CA LEU A 994 30.79 10.86 -4.44
C LEU A 994 31.49 11.42 -5.68
N ASN A 995 32.81 11.25 -5.72
CA ASN A 995 33.66 11.54 -6.88
C ASN A 995 33.16 10.76 -8.12
N VAL A 996 33.08 11.46 -9.26
CA VAL A 996 32.84 10.91 -10.59
C VAL A 996 34.13 11.01 -11.42
N PRO A 997 34.78 9.88 -11.77
CA PRO A 997 36.04 9.92 -12.49
C PRO A 997 36.03 10.75 -13.77
N PRO A 998 37.16 11.38 -14.13
CA PRO A 998 37.27 12.19 -15.34
C PRO A 998 37.03 11.34 -16.57
N THR A 999 36.58 11.98 -17.65
CA THR A 999 36.39 11.33 -18.94
C THR A 999 37.33 11.90 -19.99
N VAL A 1000 38.24 11.08 -20.53
CA VAL A 1000 39.03 11.43 -21.71
C VAL A 1000 38.14 11.34 -22.95
N ARG A 1001 37.72 12.49 -23.50
CA ARG A 1001 36.85 12.54 -24.69
C ARG A 1001 37.58 12.13 -25.96
N TYR A 1002 38.81 12.61 -26.15
CA TYR A 1002 39.71 12.20 -27.23
C TYR A 1002 41.15 12.65 -26.98
N VAL A 1003 42.10 11.89 -27.53
CA VAL A 1003 43.54 12.19 -27.56
C VAL A 1003 43.93 12.57 -28.99
N TRP A 1004 44.73 13.62 -29.17
CA TRP A 1004 45.18 14.07 -30.49
C TRP A 1004 46.70 14.22 -30.56
N ALA A 1005 47.25 14.04 -31.77
CA ALA A 1005 48.68 14.17 -32.04
C ALA A 1005 48.92 14.91 -33.38
N VAL A 1006 49.86 15.86 -33.38
CA VAL A 1006 50.21 16.68 -34.54
C VAL A 1006 51.72 16.72 -34.73
N GLU A 1007 52.19 16.42 -35.94
CA GLU A 1007 53.60 16.54 -36.32
C GLU A 1007 54.04 18.02 -36.32
N VAL A 1008 55.15 18.33 -35.66
CA VAL A 1008 55.72 19.68 -35.57
C VAL A 1008 56.74 19.86 -36.70
N ARG A 1009 56.42 20.69 -37.70
CA ARG A 1009 57.37 21.06 -38.78
C ARG A 1009 57.88 22.50 -38.58
N PRO A 1010 59.20 22.76 -38.68
CA PRO A 1010 59.78 24.08 -38.42
C PRO A 1010 59.28 25.23 -39.34
N ASP A 1011 58.70 24.90 -40.49
CA ASP A 1011 58.56 25.83 -41.62
C ASP A 1011 57.19 25.84 -42.32
N ARG A 1012 56.17 25.15 -41.79
CA ARG A 1012 54.76 25.27 -42.24
C ARG A 1012 53.79 25.16 -41.06
N GLY A 1013 52.81 26.07 -41.02
CA GLY A 1013 51.81 26.17 -39.94
C GLY A 1013 51.04 24.87 -39.67
N ARG A 1014 50.57 24.77 -38.42
CA ARG A 1014 49.88 23.62 -37.80
C ARG A 1014 48.78 23.03 -38.69
N VAL A 1015 48.79 21.72 -38.91
CA VAL A 1015 47.66 20.96 -39.45
C VAL A 1015 46.99 20.23 -38.28
N ALA A 1016 45.84 20.74 -37.81
CA ALA A 1016 44.98 20.01 -36.88
C ALA A 1016 44.18 18.95 -37.65
N ILE A 1017 43.98 17.77 -37.07
CA ILE A 1017 43.15 16.69 -37.63
C ILE A 1017 42.09 16.30 -36.59
N SER A 1018 40.93 15.86 -37.09
CA SER A 1018 39.65 15.67 -36.43
C SER A 1018 39.66 14.76 -35.18
N PRO A 1019 38.79 15.04 -34.19
CA PRO A 1019 38.61 14.25 -32.97
C PRO A 1019 37.76 12.99 -33.19
N GLU A 1020 37.99 11.91 -32.42
CA GLU A 1020 37.13 10.72 -32.39
C GLU A 1020 36.84 10.21 -30.97
N SER A 1021 35.64 9.63 -30.82
CA SER A 1021 34.96 9.29 -29.56
C SER A 1021 35.64 8.21 -28.72
N PRO A 1022 35.42 8.20 -27.38
CA PRO A 1022 35.89 7.14 -26.50
C PRO A 1022 35.28 5.78 -26.90
N GLY A 1023 36.12 4.74 -27.06
CA GLY A 1023 35.67 3.35 -27.28
C GLY A 1023 35.98 2.71 -28.65
N GLY A 1024 36.59 3.44 -29.59
CA GLY A 1024 37.13 2.87 -30.85
C GLY A 1024 38.51 2.22 -30.69
N PRO A 1025 39.00 1.42 -31.66
CA PRO A 1025 40.39 0.94 -31.66
C PRO A 1025 41.38 2.13 -31.64
N PRO A 1026 42.59 1.97 -31.07
CA PRO A 1026 43.53 3.09 -30.90
C PRO A 1026 43.83 3.77 -32.23
N ALA A 1027 43.72 5.09 -32.27
CA ALA A 1027 43.99 5.85 -33.49
C ALA A 1027 45.48 5.70 -33.87
N VAL A 1028 45.76 5.30 -35.11
CA VAL A 1028 47.15 5.17 -35.61
C VAL A 1028 47.53 6.43 -36.39
N LYS A 1029 48.52 7.16 -35.90
CA LYS A 1029 49.08 8.35 -36.53
C LYS A 1029 50.43 8.02 -37.17
N THR A 1030 50.47 8.01 -38.51
CA THR A 1030 51.72 7.82 -39.25
C THR A 1030 52.47 9.14 -39.44
N VAL A 1031 53.75 9.15 -39.07
CA VAL A 1031 54.70 10.24 -39.30
C VAL A 1031 55.92 9.70 -40.04
N SER A 1032 56.64 10.54 -40.79
CA SER A 1032 57.74 10.09 -41.65
C SER A 1032 59.03 10.82 -41.35
N VAL A 1033 60.14 10.08 -41.27
CA VAL A 1033 61.50 10.61 -41.12
C VAL A 1033 62.35 10.28 -42.34
N MET A 1034 63.27 11.17 -42.72
CA MET A 1034 64.21 10.92 -43.81
C MET A 1034 65.45 10.20 -43.30
N ARG A 1035 65.92 9.21 -44.06
CA ARG A 1035 67.17 8.49 -43.73
C ARG A 1035 68.38 9.40 -43.96
N SER A 1036 68.99 9.88 -42.88
CA SER A 1036 70.27 10.60 -42.91
C SER A 1036 71.45 9.61 -42.93
N PRO A 1037 72.55 9.89 -43.64
CA PRO A 1037 73.79 9.11 -43.52
C PRO A 1037 74.48 9.26 -42.15
N PHE A 1038 74.07 10.22 -41.32
CA PHE A 1038 74.78 10.61 -40.08
C PHE A 1038 73.99 10.41 -38.78
N GLY A 1039 72.84 9.72 -38.80
CA GLY A 1039 72.09 9.39 -37.57
C GLY A 1039 70.65 8.94 -37.83
N MET A 1040 70.00 8.39 -36.79
CA MET A 1040 68.57 8.06 -36.81
C MET A 1040 67.76 9.33 -37.07
N GLY A 1041 66.85 9.30 -38.04
CA GLY A 1041 65.93 10.41 -38.26
C GLY A 1041 64.93 10.48 -37.11
N THR A 1042 64.69 11.68 -36.59
CA THR A 1042 63.73 11.92 -35.51
C THR A 1042 62.59 12.81 -36.00
N VAL A 1043 61.44 12.70 -35.33
CA VAL A 1043 60.26 13.54 -35.60
C VAL A 1043 59.66 14.02 -34.28
N ILE A 1044 59.38 15.30 -34.20
CA ILE A 1044 58.73 15.90 -33.05
C ILE A 1044 57.22 15.88 -33.27
N VAL A 1045 56.48 15.31 -32.33
CA VAL A 1045 55.02 15.24 -32.33
C VAL A 1045 54.50 15.93 -31.08
N ARG A 1046 53.54 16.85 -31.26
CA ARG A 1046 52.82 17.50 -30.17
C ARG A 1046 51.55 16.74 -29.85
N PHE A 1047 51.34 16.42 -28.58
CA PHE A 1047 50.15 15.76 -28.07
C PHE A 1047 49.30 16.71 -27.25
N GLY A 1048 48.02 16.38 -27.17
CA GLY A 1048 47.10 16.91 -26.17
C GLY A 1048 45.83 16.09 -26.11
N ALA A 1049 44.98 16.40 -25.13
CA ALA A 1049 43.70 15.72 -24.97
C ALA A 1049 42.58 16.70 -24.61
N SER A 1050 41.36 16.33 -24.97
CA SER A 1050 40.14 16.93 -24.45
C SER A 1050 39.61 16.04 -23.34
N VAL A 1051 39.54 16.58 -22.14
CA VAL A 1051 39.02 15.89 -20.95
C VAL A 1051 37.82 16.68 -20.46
N SER A 1052 36.81 15.98 -19.95
CA SER A 1052 35.75 16.58 -19.16
C SER A 1052 35.65 15.87 -17.83
N ASP A 1053 35.52 16.65 -16.79
CA ASP A 1053 35.25 16.20 -15.44
C ASP A 1053 33.94 16.87 -14.96
N PRO A 1054 33.00 16.15 -14.34
CA PRO A 1054 31.79 16.74 -13.76
C PRO A 1054 32.03 17.58 -12.50
N GLY A 1055 33.12 17.35 -11.78
CA GLY A 1055 33.59 18.08 -10.59
C GLY A 1055 34.45 19.31 -10.91
N GLU A 1056 34.84 20.06 -9.89
CA GLU A 1056 35.78 21.19 -9.97
C GLU A 1056 37.23 20.76 -9.67
N ASP A 1057 37.57 19.51 -9.99
CA ASP A 1057 38.87 18.88 -9.71
C ASP A 1057 40.07 19.47 -10.45
N GLU A 1058 41.23 19.46 -9.78
CA GLU A 1058 42.52 19.77 -10.39
C GLU A 1058 43.08 18.56 -11.15
N LEU A 1059 42.71 18.44 -12.43
CA LEU A 1059 43.16 17.32 -13.27
C LEU A 1059 44.69 17.29 -13.49
N THR A 1060 45.31 16.18 -13.13
CA THR A 1060 46.72 15.89 -13.45
C THR A 1060 46.83 14.96 -14.65
N PHE A 1061 47.82 15.23 -15.50
CA PHE A 1061 48.06 14.47 -16.73
C PHE A 1061 49.33 13.66 -16.57
N SER A 1062 49.34 12.42 -17.04
CA SER A 1062 50.55 11.60 -17.12
C SER A 1062 50.57 10.85 -18.44
N TRP A 1063 51.62 11.08 -19.22
CA TRP A 1063 51.82 10.47 -20.52
C TRP A 1063 52.96 9.45 -20.45
N SER A 1064 52.77 8.32 -21.12
CA SER A 1064 53.81 7.33 -21.39
C SER A 1064 53.98 7.18 -22.90
N PHE A 1065 55.18 7.43 -23.43
CA PHE A 1065 55.45 7.45 -24.88
C PHE A 1065 56.19 6.20 -25.39
N GLY A 1066 56.72 5.39 -24.47
CA GLY A 1066 57.49 4.19 -24.77
C GLY A 1066 58.98 4.46 -25.06
N ARG A 1067 59.81 3.41 -24.96
CA ARG A 1067 61.28 3.51 -25.14
C ARG A 1067 61.66 4.01 -26.53
N GLY A 1068 62.56 4.98 -26.61
CA GLY A 1068 63.00 5.62 -27.87
C GLY A 1068 62.23 6.90 -28.24
N ALA A 1069 61.42 7.42 -27.32
CA ALA A 1069 60.80 8.73 -27.37
C ALA A 1069 61.39 9.63 -26.26
N GLU A 1070 61.76 10.87 -26.56
CA GLU A 1070 62.23 11.83 -25.54
C GLU A 1070 61.27 13.03 -25.42
N PRO A 1071 60.72 13.31 -24.22
CA PRO A 1071 60.83 12.50 -23.00
C PRO A 1071 60.04 11.17 -23.07
N GLU A 1072 60.46 10.14 -22.31
CA GLU A 1072 59.74 8.84 -22.26
C GLU A 1072 58.40 8.93 -21.50
N GLU A 1073 58.31 9.88 -20.56
CA GLU A 1073 57.11 10.22 -19.78
C GLU A 1073 57.00 11.74 -19.58
N SER A 1074 55.78 12.26 -19.43
CA SER A 1074 55.55 13.69 -19.14
C SER A 1074 54.28 13.92 -18.35
N SER A 1075 54.25 14.97 -17.52
CA SER A 1075 53.06 15.39 -16.78
C SER A 1075 52.35 16.62 -17.35
N GLU A 1076 52.82 17.15 -18.48
CA GLU A 1076 52.21 18.34 -19.09
C GLU A 1076 50.92 17.99 -19.85
N ARG A 1077 49.89 18.84 -19.75
CA ARG A 1077 48.62 18.68 -20.48
C ARG A 1077 48.80 18.67 -22.01
N GLN A 1078 49.79 19.41 -22.50
CA GLN A 1078 50.26 19.35 -23.88
C GLN A 1078 51.78 19.21 -23.87
N VAL A 1079 52.29 18.23 -24.59
CA VAL A 1079 53.73 17.91 -24.60
C VAL A 1079 54.20 17.67 -26.03
N GLU A 1080 55.43 18.12 -26.32
CA GLU A 1080 56.13 17.80 -27.55
C GLU A 1080 57.15 16.69 -27.27
N VAL A 1081 57.08 15.62 -28.05
CA VAL A 1081 57.93 14.44 -27.86
C VAL A 1081 58.63 14.11 -29.17
N GLU A 1082 59.93 13.87 -29.07
CA GLU A 1082 60.77 13.46 -30.19
C GLU A 1082 60.81 11.93 -30.28
N PHE A 1083 60.26 11.38 -31.36
CA PHE A 1083 60.31 9.94 -31.63
C PHE A 1083 61.44 9.58 -32.56
N GLN A 1084 62.17 8.52 -32.22
CA GLN A 1084 63.21 7.95 -33.05
C GLN A 1084 62.61 7.04 -34.13
N GLY A 1085 63.16 7.10 -35.34
CA GLY A 1085 62.87 6.11 -36.37
C GLY A 1085 63.35 4.70 -35.99
N PRO A 1086 62.92 3.67 -36.73
CA PRO A 1086 63.40 2.29 -36.57
C PRO A 1086 64.93 2.16 -36.73
N GLU A 1087 65.53 1.32 -35.90
CA GLU A 1087 66.95 0.94 -35.96
C GLU A 1087 67.17 -0.29 -36.87
N GLY A 1088 68.41 -0.58 -37.27
CA GLY A 1088 68.74 -1.91 -37.81
C GLY A 1088 68.20 -2.28 -39.20
N GLY A 1089 67.68 -1.35 -40.00
CA GLY A 1089 67.20 -1.62 -41.36
C GLY A 1089 65.69 -1.88 -41.49
N GLU A 1090 64.96 -1.79 -40.38
CA GLU A 1090 63.50 -1.78 -40.33
C GLU A 1090 62.92 -0.52 -41.01
N ARG A 1091 61.72 -0.62 -41.60
CA ARG A 1091 61.07 0.47 -42.36
C ARG A 1091 60.09 1.30 -41.52
N GLU A 1092 59.56 0.73 -40.44
CA GLU A 1092 58.60 1.40 -39.54
C GLU A 1092 58.81 0.98 -38.09
N ARG A 1093 58.43 1.86 -37.15
CA ARG A 1093 58.41 1.61 -35.70
C ARG A 1093 57.13 2.19 -35.11
N GLU A 1094 56.46 1.44 -34.25
CA GLU A 1094 55.23 1.88 -33.56
C GLU A 1094 55.51 2.22 -32.10
N TYR A 1095 54.85 3.27 -31.61
CA TYR A 1095 54.87 3.72 -30.23
C TYR A 1095 53.43 3.79 -29.73
N HIS A 1096 53.13 3.04 -28.67
CA HIS A 1096 51.84 3.11 -27.98
C HIS A 1096 51.92 4.22 -26.94
N VAL A 1097 51.26 5.34 -27.22
CA VAL A 1097 51.24 6.50 -26.34
C VAL A 1097 49.99 6.43 -25.49
N GLN A 1098 50.16 6.28 -24.19
CA GLN A 1098 49.08 6.26 -23.22
C GLN A 1098 49.04 7.58 -22.46
N LEU A 1099 47.86 8.16 -22.36
CA LEU A 1099 47.54 9.24 -21.43
C LEU A 1099 46.72 8.66 -20.28
N THR A 1100 47.12 8.94 -19.05
CA THR A 1100 46.28 8.80 -17.86
C THR A 1100 45.99 10.18 -17.30
N VAL A 1101 44.72 10.44 -17.02
CA VAL A 1101 44.24 11.64 -16.33
C VAL A 1101 43.69 11.19 -14.99
N ASP A 1102 44.14 11.84 -13.93
CA ASP A 1102 43.77 11.58 -12.54
C ASP A 1102 43.19 12.87 -11.97
N ASP A 1103 42.04 12.77 -11.32
CA ASP A 1103 41.35 13.91 -10.70
C ASP A 1103 41.96 14.33 -9.36
N GLY A 1104 42.79 13.48 -8.74
CA GLY A 1104 43.37 13.72 -7.42
C GLY A 1104 42.59 13.07 -6.28
N ASP A 1105 41.33 12.70 -6.52
CA ASP A 1105 40.39 12.13 -5.54
C ASP A 1105 40.03 10.67 -5.85
N GLY A 1106 40.86 10.02 -6.67
CA GLY A 1106 40.90 8.57 -6.86
C GLY A 1106 40.24 8.09 -8.16
N GLY A 1107 39.67 8.98 -8.96
CA GLY A 1107 39.15 8.68 -10.28
C GLY A 1107 40.22 8.84 -11.35
N ARG A 1108 40.20 7.92 -12.33
CA ARG A 1108 41.17 7.88 -13.42
C ARG A 1108 40.51 7.57 -14.73
N ALA A 1109 40.90 8.29 -15.78
CA ALA A 1109 40.64 7.89 -17.15
C ALA A 1109 41.91 7.75 -17.96
N THR A 1110 41.86 6.81 -18.91
CA THR A 1110 42.96 6.56 -19.83
C THR A 1110 42.52 6.78 -21.27
N GLY A 1111 43.46 7.23 -22.10
CA GLY A 1111 43.32 7.31 -23.55
C GLY A 1111 44.58 6.83 -24.23
N GLU A 1112 44.45 6.25 -25.42
CA GLU A 1112 45.58 5.69 -26.17
C GLU A 1112 45.61 6.24 -27.60
N ILE A 1113 46.83 6.51 -28.09
CA ILE A 1113 47.11 6.81 -29.49
C ILE A 1113 48.40 6.11 -29.93
N ILE A 1114 48.41 5.52 -31.13
CA ILE A 1114 49.59 4.84 -31.66
C ILE A 1114 50.32 5.78 -32.63
N ILE A 1115 51.61 6.04 -32.41
CA ILE A 1115 52.46 6.75 -33.37
C ILE A 1115 53.27 5.76 -34.18
N ARG A 1116 53.08 5.74 -35.50
CA ARG A 1116 53.86 4.94 -36.43
C ARG A 1116 54.89 5.82 -37.14
N VAL A 1117 56.17 5.65 -36.84
CA VAL A 1117 57.28 6.36 -37.48
C VAL A 1117 57.82 5.53 -38.64
N VAL A 1118 57.70 6.05 -39.86
CA VAL A 1118 58.14 5.37 -41.09
C VAL A 1118 59.37 6.06 -41.68
N VAL A 1119 60.37 5.28 -42.09
CA VAL A 1119 61.57 5.81 -42.77
C VAL A 1119 61.29 5.94 -44.26
N LYS A 1120 61.39 7.17 -44.78
CA LYS A 1120 61.35 7.44 -46.22
C LYS A 1120 62.76 7.58 -46.79
N THR A 1121 63.00 6.90 -47.90
CA THR A 1121 64.19 7.11 -48.73
C THR A 1121 64.00 8.31 -49.65
N LEU A 1122 65.11 8.84 -50.19
CA LEU A 1122 65.04 9.93 -51.18
C LEU A 1122 64.18 9.53 -52.39
N SER A 1123 64.19 8.25 -52.76
CA SER A 1123 63.35 7.67 -53.81
C SER A 1123 61.85 7.74 -53.48
N ASP A 1124 61.47 7.46 -52.23
CA ASP A 1124 60.07 7.53 -51.78
C ASP A 1124 59.55 8.97 -51.83
N VAL A 1125 60.37 9.95 -51.44
CA VAL A 1125 60.01 11.39 -51.50
C VAL A 1125 59.90 11.88 -52.94
N ILE A 1126 60.78 11.42 -53.84
CA ILE A 1126 60.75 11.74 -55.27
C ILE A 1126 59.47 11.17 -55.92
N PHE A 1127 59.10 9.94 -55.55
CA PHE A 1127 57.90 9.27 -56.03
C PHE A 1127 56.61 9.95 -55.53
N GLU A 1128 56.51 10.26 -54.23
CA GLU A 1128 55.34 10.93 -53.65
C GLU A 1128 55.12 12.36 -54.16
N ARG A 1129 56.19 13.08 -54.51
CA ARG A 1129 56.09 14.43 -55.09
C ARG A 1129 55.92 14.46 -56.61
N GLY A 1130 55.78 13.29 -57.25
CA GLY A 1130 55.57 13.18 -58.70
C GLY A 1130 56.70 13.75 -59.55
N ILE A 1131 57.93 13.82 -59.01
CA ILE A 1131 59.07 14.41 -59.70
C ILE A 1131 59.58 13.39 -60.73
N SER A 1132 59.20 13.57 -62.00
CA SER A 1132 59.65 12.77 -63.14
C SER A 1132 60.54 13.60 -64.07
N GLY A 1133 61.61 12.98 -64.59
CA GLY A 1133 62.51 13.60 -65.57
C GLY A 1133 64.00 13.65 -65.15
N PRO A 1134 64.87 14.23 -66.00
CA PRO A 1134 66.34 14.12 -65.93
C PRO A 1134 66.99 14.66 -64.64
N VAL A 1135 66.21 15.29 -63.76
CA VAL A 1135 66.61 15.75 -62.43
C VAL A 1135 66.95 14.58 -61.48
N VAL A 1136 66.32 13.41 -61.63
CA VAL A 1136 66.59 12.23 -60.77
C VAL A 1136 68.00 11.66 -61.02
N SER A 1137 68.52 11.76 -62.24
CA SER A 1137 69.90 11.39 -62.61
C SER A 1137 70.92 12.40 -62.07
N MET A 1138 70.57 13.69 -61.99
CA MET A 1138 71.43 14.71 -61.39
C MET A 1138 71.54 14.57 -59.87
N ILE A 1139 70.44 14.21 -59.19
CA ILE A 1139 70.44 14.03 -57.73
C ILE A 1139 71.16 12.75 -57.31
N THR A 1140 71.11 11.68 -58.11
CA THR A 1140 71.85 10.43 -57.84
C THR A 1140 73.32 10.48 -58.31
N GLY A 1141 73.65 11.34 -59.28
CA GLY A 1141 75.01 11.47 -59.86
C GLY A 1141 75.96 12.44 -59.15
N MET A 1142 75.49 13.32 -58.27
CA MET A 1142 76.35 14.26 -57.51
C MET A 1142 76.96 13.66 -56.22
N ALA A 1143 76.75 12.37 -55.95
CA ALA A 1143 77.31 11.66 -54.79
C ALA A 1143 78.80 11.27 -54.93
N VAL A 1144 79.52 11.72 -55.98
CA VAL A 1144 80.95 11.40 -56.15
C VAL A 1144 81.74 12.65 -56.53
N GLY A 1145 82.08 13.48 -55.54
CA GLY A 1145 83.18 14.46 -55.65
C GLY A 1145 82.86 15.88 -55.18
N SER A 1146 82.79 16.12 -53.86
CA SER A 1146 83.21 17.38 -53.21
C SER A 1146 82.95 17.37 -51.70
N VAL A 1147 83.66 16.49 -50.97
CA VAL A 1147 83.91 16.66 -49.54
C VAL A 1147 85.06 17.67 -49.42
N ALA A 1148 84.78 18.99 -49.29
CA ALA A 1148 85.70 19.99 -48.67
C ALA A 1148 85.28 21.48 -48.83
N THR A 1149 84.37 21.89 -49.72
CA THR A 1149 84.32 23.33 -50.14
C THR A 1149 82.97 24.02 -50.03
N TYR A 1150 82.14 23.72 -49.03
CA TYR A 1150 80.89 24.49 -48.77
C TYR A 1150 80.74 24.98 -47.32
N ALA A 1151 81.80 24.90 -46.51
CA ALA A 1151 81.80 25.28 -45.09
C ALA A 1151 82.18 26.75 -44.82
N ALA A 1152 82.30 27.65 -45.82
CA ALA A 1152 82.88 28.98 -45.56
C ALA A 1152 82.37 30.19 -46.37
N MET A 1153 81.33 30.11 -47.20
CA MET A 1153 81.04 31.23 -48.13
C MET A 1153 79.57 31.59 -48.40
N THR A 1154 78.72 31.65 -47.36
CA THR A 1154 77.51 32.49 -47.42
C THR A 1154 77.19 33.20 -46.10
N VAL A 1155 78.21 33.87 -45.54
CA VAL A 1155 78.04 35.08 -44.74
C VAL A 1155 77.78 36.23 -45.73
N ALA A 1156 76.77 37.05 -45.43
CA ALA A 1156 76.38 38.34 -46.05
C ALA A 1156 75.14 38.34 -46.96
N ARG A 1157 74.16 39.12 -46.48
CA ARG A 1157 72.95 39.70 -47.12
C ARG A 1157 71.67 38.86 -47.15
N ARG A 1158 70.85 39.04 -46.10
CA ARG A 1158 69.74 40.02 -46.14
C ARG A 1158 69.15 40.35 -44.74
N ALA A 1159 69.94 41.04 -43.92
CA ALA A 1159 69.46 41.91 -42.84
C ALA A 1159 68.93 43.27 -43.38
N GLY A 1160 68.17 43.26 -44.49
CA GLY A 1160 67.82 44.50 -45.21
C GLY A 1160 66.53 44.47 -46.01
N LEU A 1161 65.66 43.46 -45.84
CA LEU A 1161 64.40 43.37 -46.61
C LEU A 1161 63.11 43.46 -45.80
N ARG A 1162 63.14 43.58 -44.46
CA ARG A 1162 61.92 43.85 -43.67
C ARG A 1162 61.80 45.31 -43.18
N ALA A 1163 62.92 45.99 -42.97
CA ALA A 1163 62.95 47.44 -42.73
C ALA A 1163 62.47 48.27 -43.95
N ALA A 1164 62.44 47.68 -45.15
CA ALA A 1164 61.92 48.28 -46.38
C ALA A 1164 60.42 47.97 -46.63
N MET A 1165 59.87 46.87 -46.09
CA MET A 1165 58.46 46.50 -46.32
C MET A 1165 57.51 47.09 -45.27
N GLU A 1166 57.96 47.35 -44.04
CA GLU A 1166 57.11 47.94 -42.98
C GLU A 1166 57.00 49.48 -43.05
N ARG A 1167 57.85 50.15 -43.85
CA ARG A 1167 57.71 51.58 -44.18
C ARG A 1167 56.82 51.85 -45.41
N ALA A 1168 56.52 50.83 -46.21
CA ALA A 1168 55.64 50.95 -47.39
C ALA A 1168 54.16 50.67 -47.10
N ALA A 1169 53.82 49.93 -46.03
CA ALA A 1169 52.42 49.57 -45.72
C ALA A 1169 51.64 50.62 -44.88
N ARG A 1170 52.29 51.70 -44.42
CA ARG A 1170 51.63 52.82 -43.69
C ARG A 1170 51.60 54.15 -44.47
N GLY A 1171 51.86 54.10 -45.78
CA GLY A 1171 51.85 55.26 -46.67
C GLY A 1171 50.64 55.39 -47.61
N ALA A 1172 49.64 54.49 -47.56
CA ALA A 1172 48.49 54.57 -48.46
C ALA A 1172 47.18 54.05 -47.84
N ARG A 1173 46.64 54.82 -46.87
CA ARG A 1173 45.20 55.11 -46.87
C ARG A 1173 44.98 56.22 -47.91
N ARG A 1174 44.52 55.85 -49.11
CA ARG A 1174 43.66 56.62 -50.05
C ARG A 1174 43.75 56.05 -51.47
N THR A 1175 42.82 55.13 -51.77
CA THR A 1175 42.14 54.71 -53.01
C THR A 1175 42.02 53.21 -53.04
#